data_AF-A0A8C3G285-F1
#
_entry.id   AF-A0A8C3G285-F1
#
_cell.length_a   1.000
_cell.length_b   1.000
_cell.length_c   1.000
_cell.angle_alpha   90.00
_cell.angle_beta   90.00
_cell.angle_gamma   90.00
#
_symmetry.space_group_name_H-M   'P 1'
#
loop_
_entity.id
_entity.type
_entity.pdbx_description
1 polymer ?
#
loop_
_entity_poly.entity_id
_entity_poly.type
_entity_poly.pdbx_seq_one_letter_code
_entity_poly.pdbx_strand_id
1 'polypeptide(L)'
;NKASLKRTHTEVWSDSPNPHDRKRIDTCPVGLKNVGNTCWFSAVIQSLFNLLEFQRLVLNYSPPARVHDPPHTQKEHRNLPFMRELRNLFSLMVGSKRKYVDPSRAVEILKDAFKSSESQQDVSEFTHKLLDWLEDAFQMKAEEDREGEKPKNPMVELFYGRFLAVGVLEGKKFENTEMFGQYPLQVNGFKDLHECLEAAMIEGEIESLHSAENSARSGQEHWFTELPPVLTFELSRFEFNQALGRPEKIHNKLEFPSMLYMDRYMDRNREVTRIKREEIRRVKEHLTLLQQRLERYLSYGSGPKRFPLADVLQYAMEFASSKPVPFLIYVLFNILYVCHPCSTAEQDPLPPLESAGPASASTAAQQQRVAIHKPFTQSRLPPDLPMHPAPRHITDEELRVLEVCLHRWRSEVENDTRDLQGSINRIHRTIELMYSDKSMMQVPYRLHAVLVHEGQANAGHYWAYIYDPHQRCWMKYNDISVTKSSWEELVRDSFGGYRNASAYCLMYINDKKPFLIEEEFDKETGQILSGIDKLPPDLKQYVREDNELFDKEVEEWDSLQVRKAQQEKLVLAAAAAAAASSISTSSSSPQPMSVQAAPPPSDPVTEDESPGQRTVEVAIPNVGTFVIESEEGGYDDEAMMTPNMQGVIMAIGKSSSVYEKNGPETAFFKAIKLEYARLLRFAQEDTPPEKDYRLQHIVVYFIQNQAPKKILERTLLTQFADRNLAFDERCKSIMNVARAKLDLIKPEEVNMDEYEMWHQTFQRSFYRRVTSVHLLCPSYMEALMFLIYSYQYNKELLSKGRYRGHDEELLGHYRRQCLLKLNEQAAAMFESGEEPEVSTGLGLMNELVVPCIPLLLVHDTERDLLAVEDMRNRWCSYLGQEMEPNLQEKLTDFLPKLLDCSAEIKSFHDPPKLPSYSTLELSERFGALASSCYSSVTLLLL
;
A
#
# COMPACT_ATOMS: atom_id res chain seq x y z
N ASN A 1 -8.55 12.90 -8.15
CA ASN A 1 -7.50 13.58 -7.36
C ASN A 1 -6.95 12.73 -6.21
N LYS A 2 -6.50 11.50 -6.49
CA LYS A 2 -5.69 10.66 -5.59
C LYS A 2 -4.54 10.12 -6.45
N ALA A 3 -3.42 10.84 -6.50
CA ALA A 3 -2.24 10.39 -7.22
C ALA A 3 -1.67 9.15 -6.50
N SER A 4 -1.65 8.04 -7.22
CA SER A 4 -1.19 6.73 -6.79
C SER A 4 0.32 6.62 -7.05
N LEU A 5 1.15 7.03 -6.11
CA LEU A 5 2.56 6.62 -6.06
C LEU A 5 2.64 5.15 -5.62
N LYS A 6 2.68 4.23 -6.59
CA LYS A 6 3.15 2.86 -6.37
C LYS A 6 4.67 2.94 -6.18
N ARG A 7 5.17 2.76 -4.96
CA ARG A 7 6.59 2.47 -4.71
C ARG A 7 6.84 1.01 -5.04
N THR A 8 7.70 0.78 -6.02
CA THR A 8 8.33 -0.50 -6.34
C THR A 8 9.22 -0.95 -5.17
N HIS A 9 9.36 -2.27 -5.05
CA HIS A 9 10.27 -3.00 -4.18
C HIS A 9 11.58 -2.23 -3.92
N THR A 10 11.97 -2.09 -2.64
CA THR A 10 13.25 -1.55 -2.13
C THR A 10 13.96 -0.62 -3.12
N GLU A 11 13.70 0.70 -3.02
CA GLU A 11 14.58 1.70 -3.61
C GLU A 11 16.01 1.44 -3.10
N VAL A 12 16.78 0.65 -3.84
CA VAL A 12 18.23 0.67 -3.77
C VAL A 12 18.57 2.01 -4.40
N TRP A 13 18.70 3.03 -3.54
CA TRP A 13 19.04 4.39 -3.94
C TRP A 13 20.42 4.34 -4.59
N SER A 14 20.45 4.30 -5.93
CA SER A 14 21.65 4.55 -6.71
C SER A 14 21.95 6.04 -6.58
N ASP A 15 23.10 6.35 -6.00
CA ASP A 15 23.53 7.71 -5.81
C ASP A 15 23.81 8.38 -7.18
N SER A 16 23.25 9.56 -7.45
CA SER A 16 23.48 10.21 -8.75
C SER A 16 24.96 10.55 -8.87
N PRO A 17 25.68 10.10 -9.93
CA PRO A 17 27.08 10.45 -10.11
C PRO A 17 27.26 11.97 -10.26
N ASN A 18 26.24 12.68 -10.75
CA ASN A 18 26.24 14.12 -10.90
C ASN A 18 26.14 14.84 -9.54
N PRO A 19 27.18 15.57 -9.10
CA PRO A 19 27.18 16.26 -7.81
C PRO A 19 26.16 17.41 -7.75
N HIS A 20 25.73 17.98 -8.88
CA HIS A 20 24.70 19.02 -8.89
C HIS A 20 23.33 18.50 -8.41
N ASP A 21 22.99 17.24 -8.69
CA ASP A 21 21.74 16.62 -8.21
C ASP A 21 21.78 16.31 -6.71
N ARG A 22 22.99 16.23 -6.16
CA ARG A 22 23.30 16.02 -4.74
C ARG A 22 23.50 17.31 -3.98
N LYS A 23 23.36 18.47 -4.63
CA LYS A 23 23.44 19.78 -3.99
C LYS A 23 22.16 20.06 -3.19
N ARG A 24 22.33 20.57 -1.97
CA ARG A 24 21.25 21.00 -1.09
C ARG A 24 20.60 22.25 -1.66
N ILE A 25 19.28 22.31 -1.53
CA ILE A 25 18.51 23.54 -1.68
C ILE A 25 18.48 24.21 -0.30
N ASP A 26 18.90 25.48 -0.19
CA ASP A 26 19.14 26.17 1.08
C ASP A 26 17.97 26.09 2.08
N THR A 27 16.73 26.01 1.60
CA THR A 27 15.51 25.93 2.42
C THR A 27 15.14 24.50 2.87
N CYS A 28 15.88 23.48 2.43
CA CYS A 28 15.58 22.07 2.69
C CYS A 28 16.50 21.50 3.79
N PRO A 29 15.99 20.74 4.76
CA PRO A 29 16.84 19.99 5.69
C PRO A 29 17.67 18.91 4.99
N VAL A 30 18.75 18.48 5.64
CA VAL A 30 19.68 17.47 5.13
C VAL A 30 19.14 16.06 5.41
N GLY A 31 19.17 15.18 4.41
CA GLY A 31 18.85 13.75 4.56
C GLY A 31 20.04 12.92 5.11
N LEU A 32 19.80 11.65 5.41
CA LEU A 32 20.87 10.72 5.81
C LEU A 32 20.94 9.54 4.83
N LYS A 33 22.16 9.24 4.37
CA LYS A 33 22.39 8.09 3.50
C LYS A 33 22.11 6.80 4.27
N ASN A 34 21.33 5.91 3.67
CA ASN A 34 21.07 4.61 4.27
C ASN A 34 22.28 3.67 4.06
N VAL A 35 22.87 3.21 5.16
CA VAL A 35 24.11 2.41 5.16
C VAL A 35 23.72 0.94 5.44
N GLY A 36 23.10 0.31 4.43
CA GLY A 36 22.53 -1.04 4.53
C GLY A 36 21.14 -1.03 5.18
N ASN A 37 20.81 -2.03 6.00
CA ASN A 37 19.52 -2.09 6.71
C ASN A 37 19.52 -1.23 8.00
N THR A 38 19.88 0.06 7.88
CA THR A 38 20.05 0.97 9.03
C THR A 38 19.16 2.21 8.99
N CYS A 39 18.06 2.19 8.22
CA CYS A 39 17.09 3.28 8.15
C CYS A 39 16.47 3.65 9.51
N TRP A 40 16.45 2.73 10.48
CA TRP A 40 16.05 3.02 11.85
C TRP A 40 16.95 4.08 12.51
N PHE A 41 18.26 4.07 12.22
CA PHE A 41 19.21 5.07 12.72
C PHE A 41 18.84 6.45 12.16
N SER A 42 18.59 6.52 10.86
CA SER A 42 18.18 7.76 10.19
C SER A 42 16.94 8.36 10.83
N ALA A 43 15.89 7.56 11.06
CA ALA A 43 14.63 8.02 11.62
C ALA A 43 14.79 8.57 13.05
N VAL A 44 15.55 7.87 13.90
CA VAL A 44 15.82 8.29 15.29
C VAL A 44 16.69 9.53 15.34
N ILE A 45 17.80 9.55 14.61
CA ILE A 45 18.73 10.68 14.62
C ILE A 45 18.08 11.94 14.08
N GLN A 46 17.31 11.85 12.99
CA GLN A 46 16.57 13.02 12.48
C GLN A 46 15.57 13.55 13.50
N SER A 47 14.87 12.65 14.21
CA SER A 47 13.90 13.03 15.25
C SER A 47 14.57 13.74 16.43
N LEU A 48 15.73 13.26 16.88
CA LEU A 48 16.52 13.89 17.94
C LEU A 48 17.20 15.18 17.49
N PHE A 49 17.75 15.23 16.27
CA PHE A 49 18.43 16.39 15.71
C PHE A 49 17.52 17.61 15.57
N ASN A 50 16.24 17.39 15.26
CA ASN A 50 15.25 18.47 15.14
C ASN A 50 14.72 18.98 16.49
N LEU A 51 15.10 18.36 17.61
CA LEU A 51 14.97 18.96 18.94
C LEU A 51 16.14 19.94 19.12
N LEU A 52 15.88 21.24 18.96
CA LEU A 52 16.95 22.25 18.93
C LEU A 52 17.79 22.27 20.21
N GLU A 53 17.17 22.02 21.36
CA GLU A 53 17.92 21.92 22.63
C GLU A 53 18.86 20.73 22.66
N PHE A 54 18.41 19.56 22.19
CA PHE A 54 19.27 18.38 22.08
C PHE A 54 20.43 18.63 21.10
N GLN A 55 20.13 19.24 19.95
CA GLN A 55 21.12 19.64 18.96
C GLN A 55 22.20 20.53 19.58
N ARG A 56 21.83 21.56 20.36
CA ARG A 56 22.78 22.44 21.07
C ARG A 56 23.66 21.67 22.04
N LEU A 57 23.05 20.82 22.87
CA LEU A 57 23.78 20.03 23.87
C LEU A 57 24.86 19.18 23.19
N VAL A 58 24.52 18.50 22.09
CA VAL A 58 25.46 17.67 21.32
C VAL A 58 26.55 18.50 20.64
N LEU A 59 26.21 19.62 19.99
CA LEU A 59 27.18 20.48 19.30
C LEU A 59 28.17 21.14 20.27
N ASN A 60 27.69 21.57 21.44
CA ASN A 60 28.47 22.21 22.50
C ASN A 60 29.09 21.21 23.48
N TYR A 61 29.00 19.91 23.19
CA TYR A 61 29.72 18.89 23.95
C TYR A 61 31.22 19.05 23.70
N SER A 62 31.99 19.09 24.79
CA SER A 62 33.45 19.11 24.74
C SER A 62 33.92 17.85 25.46
N PRO A 63 34.70 16.99 24.81
CA PRO A 63 35.19 15.79 25.46
C PRO A 63 36.12 16.17 26.63
N PRO A 64 36.09 15.43 27.76
CA PRO A 64 36.93 15.67 28.93
C PRO A 64 38.42 15.79 28.58
N ALA A 65 39.18 16.68 29.23
CA ALA A 65 40.59 16.92 28.86
C ALA A 65 41.51 15.68 29.03
N ARG A 66 41.04 14.65 29.75
CA ARG A 66 41.75 13.40 30.02
C ARG A 66 41.64 12.32 28.92
N VAL A 67 41.29 12.66 27.67
CA VAL A 67 41.24 11.70 26.54
C VAL A 67 42.60 11.03 26.25
N HIS A 68 43.72 11.58 26.74
CA HIS A 68 45.05 11.01 26.55
C HIS A 68 45.41 9.90 27.56
N ASP A 69 44.64 9.70 28.62
CA ASP A 69 44.78 8.54 29.49
C ASP A 69 44.04 7.34 28.88
N PRO A 70 44.57 6.10 29.00
CA PRO A 70 43.86 4.92 28.52
C PRO A 70 42.49 4.82 29.23
N PRO A 71 41.41 4.50 28.50
CA PRO A 71 40.07 4.45 29.08
C PRO A 71 40.07 3.50 30.27
N HIS A 72 39.62 4.00 31.43
CA HIS A 72 39.60 3.22 32.66
C HIS A 72 38.50 2.16 32.60
N THR A 73 37.48 2.38 31.76
CA THR A 73 36.31 1.50 31.63
C THR A 73 36.01 1.15 30.17
N GLN A 74 35.60 -0.09 29.89
CA GLN A 74 35.21 -0.53 28.53
C GLN A 74 34.07 0.31 27.92
N LYS A 75 33.22 0.92 28.77
CA LYS A 75 32.16 1.87 28.38
C LYS A 75 32.73 3.19 27.83
N GLU A 76 33.76 3.76 28.45
CA GLU A 76 34.41 5.01 28.00
C GLU A 76 35.03 4.86 26.61
N HIS A 77 35.59 3.68 26.32
CA HIS A 77 36.23 3.38 25.04
C HIS A 77 35.25 3.39 23.85
N ARG A 78 33.94 3.25 24.08
CA ARG A 78 32.91 3.23 23.01
C ARG A 78 32.07 4.50 22.98
N ASN A 79 31.64 5.00 24.15
CA ASN A 79 30.71 6.12 24.24
C ASN A 79 31.33 7.44 23.75
N LEU A 80 32.60 7.72 24.10
CA LEU A 80 33.27 8.97 23.72
C LEU A 80 33.55 9.06 22.20
N PRO A 81 34.08 8.02 21.53
CA PRO A 81 34.19 8.02 20.07
C PRO A 81 32.84 8.18 19.37
N PHE A 82 31.80 7.48 19.85
CA PHE A 82 30.46 7.62 19.31
C PHE A 82 29.94 9.06 19.43
N MET A 83 30.10 9.68 20.60
CA MET A 83 29.68 11.08 20.80
C MET A 83 30.43 12.06 19.90
N ARG A 84 31.73 11.84 19.66
CA ARG A 84 32.50 12.65 18.73
C ARG A 84 31.99 12.53 17.30
N GLU A 85 31.74 11.30 16.82
CA GLU A 85 31.19 11.11 15.47
C GLU A 85 29.76 11.62 15.35
N LEU A 86 28.94 11.52 16.40
CA LEU A 86 27.60 12.10 16.43
C LEU A 86 27.66 13.64 16.37
N ARG A 87 28.56 14.26 17.11
CA ARG A 87 28.82 15.71 17.09
C ARG A 87 29.25 16.17 15.69
N ASN A 88 30.15 15.43 15.04
CA ASN A 88 30.56 15.70 13.66
C ASN A 88 29.38 15.56 12.68
N LEU A 89 28.59 14.49 12.80
CA LEU A 89 27.40 14.28 11.98
C LEU A 89 26.40 15.43 12.13
N PHE A 90 26.13 15.88 13.36
CA PHE A 90 25.22 17.00 13.63
C PHE A 90 25.74 18.30 12.99
N SER A 91 27.06 18.54 13.06
CA SER A 91 27.64 19.72 12.42
C SER A 91 27.44 19.74 10.91
N LEU A 92 27.58 18.59 10.25
CA LEU A 92 27.33 18.43 8.81
C LEU A 92 25.84 18.59 8.49
N MET A 93 24.94 18.01 9.30
CA MET A 93 23.49 18.18 9.11
C MET A 93 23.04 19.65 9.23
N VAL A 94 23.72 20.45 10.06
CA VAL A 94 23.47 21.90 10.17
C VAL A 94 23.96 22.63 8.93
N GLY A 95 25.22 22.45 8.53
CA GLY A 95 25.91 23.38 7.62
C GLY A 95 26.38 22.81 6.27
N SER A 96 26.14 21.54 5.97
CA SER A 96 26.57 20.97 4.68
C SER A 96 25.75 21.53 3.51
N LYS A 97 26.44 21.74 2.39
CA LYS A 97 25.89 22.05 1.07
C LYS A 97 25.40 20.80 0.33
N ARG A 98 25.66 19.60 0.87
CA ARG A 98 25.18 18.34 0.31
C ARG A 98 23.72 18.10 0.74
N LYS A 99 22.93 17.51 -0.15
CA LYS A 99 21.51 17.18 0.07
C LYS A 99 21.33 16.16 1.20
N TYR A 100 22.30 15.27 1.39
CA TYR A 100 22.34 14.29 2.45
C TYR A 100 23.78 14.07 2.93
N VAL A 101 23.92 13.56 4.16
CA VAL A 101 25.22 13.24 4.78
C VAL A 101 25.29 11.74 5.06
N ASP A 102 26.50 11.20 5.05
CA ASP A 102 26.76 9.79 5.31
C ASP A 102 26.96 9.52 6.83
N PRO A 103 26.06 8.76 7.49
CA PRO A 103 26.20 8.46 8.91
C PRO A 103 27.11 7.24 9.21
N SER A 104 27.76 6.63 8.20
CA SER A 104 28.48 5.35 8.33
C SER A 104 29.43 5.30 9.52
N ARG A 105 30.21 6.37 9.78
CA ARG A 105 31.18 6.40 10.88
C ARG A 105 30.54 6.21 12.25
N ALA A 106 29.41 6.88 12.51
CA ALA A 106 28.67 6.73 13.75
C ALA A 106 27.98 5.36 13.83
N VAL A 107 27.43 4.89 12.70
CA VAL A 107 26.73 3.60 12.60
C VAL A 107 27.68 2.41 12.78
N GLU A 108 28.93 2.49 12.31
CA GLU A 108 29.93 1.43 12.46
C GLU A 108 30.36 1.23 13.92
N ILE A 109 30.65 2.33 14.64
CA ILE A 109 30.95 2.30 16.08
C ILE A 109 29.80 1.63 16.84
N LEU A 110 28.58 1.95 16.43
CA LEU A 110 27.40 1.38 17.01
C LEU A 110 27.30 -0.12 16.71
N LYS A 111 27.35 -0.53 15.44
CA LYS A 111 27.29 -1.94 15.00
C LYS A 111 28.29 -2.81 15.75
N ASP A 112 29.51 -2.32 15.95
CA ASP A 112 30.57 -3.01 16.69
C ASP A 112 30.21 -3.27 18.16
N ALA A 113 29.45 -2.37 18.78
CA ALA A 113 29.00 -2.56 20.15
C ALA A 113 27.89 -3.61 20.30
N PHE A 114 27.12 -3.86 19.24
CA PHE A 114 26.04 -4.83 19.24
C PHE A 114 26.44 -6.23 18.72
N LYS A 115 27.67 -6.42 18.22
CA LYS A 115 28.18 -7.73 17.74
C LYS A 115 28.15 -8.86 18.78
N SER A 116 27.94 -8.55 20.07
CA SER A 116 27.88 -9.54 21.15
C SER A 116 26.51 -10.19 21.37
N SER A 117 25.46 -9.82 20.62
CA SER A 117 24.14 -10.46 20.69
C SER A 117 23.70 -10.83 19.27
N GLU A 118 23.49 -12.12 19.00
CA GLU A 118 23.08 -12.65 17.68
C GLU A 118 21.61 -12.33 17.31
N SER A 119 20.92 -11.49 18.09
CA SER A 119 19.57 -11.01 17.80
C SER A 119 19.59 -9.75 16.91
N GLN A 120 18.75 -9.75 15.86
CA GLN A 120 18.47 -8.55 15.06
C GLN A 120 17.86 -7.45 15.94
N GLN A 121 18.37 -6.23 15.80
CA GLN A 121 18.11 -5.10 16.71
C GLN A 121 16.80 -4.39 16.37
N ASP A 122 15.96 -4.15 17.38
CA ASP A 122 14.75 -3.34 17.30
C ASP A 122 15.07 -1.85 17.55
N VAL A 123 14.24 -0.95 17.03
CA VAL A 123 14.43 0.51 17.14
C VAL A 123 14.38 0.99 18.58
N SER A 124 13.52 0.39 19.42
CA SER A 124 13.48 0.69 20.85
C SER A 124 14.81 0.37 21.55
N GLU A 125 15.42 -0.77 21.23
CA GLU A 125 16.72 -1.16 21.81
C GLU A 125 17.82 -0.17 21.39
N PHE A 126 17.81 0.28 20.14
CA PHE A 126 18.73 1.31 19.69
C PHE A 126 18.50 2.65 20.39
N THR A 127 17.26 3.15 20.45
CA THR A 127 16.97 4.43 21.11
C THR A 127 17.39 4.42 22.58
N HIS A 128 17.14 3.31 23.27
CA HIS A 128 17.54 3.13 24.66
C HIS A 128 19.06 3.19 24.81
N LYS A 129 19.80 2.36 24.06
CA LYS A 129 21.28 2.35 24.17
C LYS A 129 21.91 3.67 23.72
N LEU A 130 21.34 4.34 22.72
CA LEU A 130 21.76 5.66 22.30
C LEU A 130 21.65 6.64 23.47
N LEU A 131 20.48 6.73 24.10
CA LEU A 131 20.25 7.63 25.22
C LEU A 131 21.12 7.28 26.43
N ASP A 132 21.32 5.99 26.73
CA ASP A 132 22.23 5.54 27.81
C ASP A 132 23.67 6.01 27.56
N TRP A 133 24.18 5.87 26.33
CA TRP A 133 25.56 6.29 26.01
C TRP A 133 25.73 7.80 26.06
N LEU A 134 24.70 8.54 25.65
CA LEU A 134 24.66 9.99 25.76
C LEU A 134 24.61 10.41 27.23
N GLU A 135 23.75 9.79 28.03
CA GLU A 135 23.68 10.01 29.47
C GLU A 135 25.05 9.81 30.12
N ASP A 136 25.69 8.66 29.90
CA ASP A 136 27.03 8.34 30.42
C ASP A 136 28.06 9.42 29.99
N ALA A 137 28.06 9.83 28.72
CA ALA A 137 29.01 10.81 28.20
C ALA A 137 28.83 12.22 28.76
N PHE A 138 27.57 12.66 28.96
CA PHE A 138 27.25 13.96 29.58
C PHE A 138 27.44 13.92 31.09
N GLN A 139 27.25 12.77 31.73
CA GLN A 139 27.51 12.57 33.16
C GLN A 139 28.99 12.76 33.47
N MET A 140 29.88 12.17 32.66
CA MET A 140 31.33 12.33 32.81
C MET A 140 31.76 13.80 32.74
N LYS A 141 31.18 14.57 31.80
CA LYS A 141 31.45 16.01 31.68
C LYS A 141 30.95 16.79 32.91
N ALA A 142 29.73 16.50 33.35
CA ALA A 142 29.13 17.15 34.52
C ALA A 142 29.90 16.88 35.83
N GLU A 143 30.60 15.74 35.92
CA GLU A 143 31.45 15.39 37.06
C GLU A 143 32.80 16.13 37.06
N GLU A 144 33.32 16.50 35.88
CA GLU A 144 34.57 17.25 35.71
C GLU A 144 34.40 18.74 36.01
N ASP A 145 33.26 19.35 35.63
CA ASP A 145 32.92 20.78 35.81
C ASP A 145 32.61 21.18 37.28
N ARG A 146 32.98 20.35 38.27
CA ARG A 146 32.53 20.46 39.67
C ARG A 146 33.19 21.59 40.47
N GLU A 147 32.34 22.53 40.94
CA GLU A 147 32.54 23.33 42.16
C GLU A 147 31.33 23.23 43.13
N GLY A 148 30.98 22.01 43.59
CA GLY A 148 30.22 21.84 44.84
C GLY A 148 28.72 21.49 44.78
N GLU A 149 28.02 21.55 43.65
CA GLU A 149 26.64 21.04 43.52
C GLU A 149 26.59 19.59 42.98
N LYS A 150 25.45 18.90 43.20
CA LYS A 150 25.21 17.57 42.60
C LYS A 150 25.20 17.72 41.07
N PRO A 151 25.93 16.89 40.32
CA PRO A 151 25.97 16.99 38.86
C PRO A 151 24.55 16.77 38.32
N LYS A 152 24.06 17.74 37.55
CA LYS A 152 22.80 17.65 36.82
C LYS A 152 23.11 17.27 35.38
N ASN A 153 22.61 16.10 34.98
CA ASN A 153 22.81 15.62 33.63
C ASN A 153 21.74 16.21 32.70
N PRO A 154 22.10 17.02 31.70
CA PRO A 154 21.13 17.66 30.82
C PRO A 154 20.32 16.66 29.99
N MET A 155 20.86 15.46 29.71
CA MET A 155 20.11 14.42 28.99
C MET A 155 19.01 13.82 29.87
N VAL A 156 19.31 13.57 31.15
CA VAL A 156 18.33 13.08 32.13
C VAL A 156 17.21 14.11 32.32
N GLU A 157 17.55 15.39 32.45
CA GLU A 157 16.55 16.47 32.58
C GLU A 157 15.67 16.63 31.34
N LEU A 158 16.14 16.22 30.16
CA LEU A 158 15.43 16.38 28.90
C LEU A 158 14.47 15.22 28.58
N PHE A 159 14.88 13.98 28.85
CA PHE A 159 14.15 12.77 28.44
C PHE A 159 13.56 11.94 29.58
N TYR A 160 13.98 12.14 30.83
CA TYR A 160 13.54 11.31 31.95
C TYR A 160 12.59 12.06 32.88
N GLY A 161 11.58 11.34 33.35
CA GLY A 161 10.62 11.78 34.35
C GLY A 161 10.52 10.79 35.49
N ARG A 162 9.54 11.02 36.37
CA ARG A 162 9.22 10.17 37.51
C ARG A 162 7.72 9.92 37.60
N PHE A 163 7.37 8.70 38.00
CA PHE A 163 6.00 8.34 38.32
C PHE A 163 5.94 7.62 39.66
N LEU A 164 4.74 7.60 40.23
CA LEU A 164 4.40 7.02 41.51
C LEU A 164 3.56 5.77 41.28
N ALA A 165 4.09 4.60 41.64
CA ALA A 165 3.37 3.35 41.68
C ALA A 165 2.68 3.21 43.04
N VAL A 166 1.34 3.24 43.05
CA VAL A 166 0.51 3.10 44.24
C VAL A 166 -0.32 1.84 44.11
N GLY A 167 -0.25 0.94 45.08
CA GLY A 167 -1.03 -0.28 45.00
C GLY A 167 -1.26 -0.97 46.34
N VAL A 168 -1.96 -2.09 46.27
CA VAL A 168 -2.16 -3.02 47.38
C VAL A 168 -1.57 -4.36 46.98
N LEU A 169 -0.56 -4.82 47.71
CA LEU A 169 0.03 -6.15 47.58
C LEU A 169 -0.26 -6.90 48.88
N GLU A 170 -0.98 -8.02 48.79
CA GLU A 170 -1.33 -8.87 49.94
C GLU A 170 -2.00 -8.08 51.10
N GLY A 171 -2.85 -7.11 50.76
CA GLY A 171 -3.54 -6.27 51.74
C GLY A 171 -2.71 -5.12 52.33
N LYS A 172 -1.41 -5.01 52.01
CA LYS A 172 -0.55 -3.88 52.40
C LYS A 172 -0.50 -2.84 51.28
N LYS A 173 -0.74 -1.58 51.64
CA LYS A 173 -0.54 -0.46 50.72
C LYS A 173 0.96 -0.22 50.52
N PHE A 174 1.37 -0.02 49.28
CA PHE A 174 2.72 0.41 48.94
C PHE A 174 2.67 1.63 48.02
N GLU A 175 3.75 2.40 48.06
CA GLU A 175 3.95 3.60 47.27
C GLU A 175 5.44 3.66 46.91
N ASN A 176 5.76 3.49 45.63
CA ASN A 176 7.14 3.52 45.12
C ASN A 176 7.27 4.59 44.04
N THR A 177 8.37 5.34 44.04
CA THR A 177 8.66 6.31 42.99
C THR A 177 9.70 5.73 42.05
N GLU A 178 9.39 5.71 40.77
CA GLU A 178 10.22 5.13 39.72
C GLU A 178 10.56 6.18 38.67
N MET A 179 11.75 6.05 38.07
CA MET A 179 12.21 6.90 36.99
C MET A 179 11.86 6.24 35.66
N PHE A 180 11.44 7.02 34.67
CA PHE A 180 11.14 6.52 33.33
C PHE A 180 11.72 7.44 32.27
N GLY A 181 12.20 6.88 31.17
CA GLY A 181 12.56 7.62 29.95
C GLY A 181 11.45 7.49 28.92
N GLN A 182 11.55 6.43 28.11
CA GLN A 182 10.48 6.04 27.19
C GLN A 182 9.39 5.25 27.93
N TYR A 183 8.13 5.62 27.72
CA TYR A 183 6.99 4.97 28.35
C TYR A 183 6.35 3.96 27.38
N PRO A 184 6.42 2.64 27.64
CA PRO A 184 5.90 1.63 26.74
C PRO A 184 4.39 1.49 26.84
N LEU A 185 3.73 1.34 25.68
CA LEU A 185 2.28 1.19 25.56
C LEU A 185 1.93 0.01 24.66
N GLN A 186 1.02 -0.85 25.13
CA GLN A 186 0.44 -1.90 24.31
C GLN A 186 -0.72 -1.34 23.49
N VAL A 187 -0.72 -1.63 22.19
CA VAL A 187 -1.70 -1.05 21.25
C VAL A 187 -2.95 -1.92 21.08
N ASN A 188 -2.88 -3.21 21.39
CA ASN A 188 -3.99 -4.12 21.13
C ASN A 188 -5.25 -3.78 21.95
N GLY A 189 -6.40 -3.87 21.31
CA GLY A 189 -7.71 -3.61 21.93
C GLY A 189 -8.08 -2.14 22.12
N PHE A 190 -7.19 -1.19 21.82
CA PHE A 190 -7.42 0.23 22.08
C PHE A 190 -7.60 1.07 20.81
N LYS A 191 -8.47 2.08 20.88
CA LYS A 191 -8.81 2.94 19.74
C LYS A 191 -7.96 4.19 19.67
N ASP A 192 -7.62 4.74 20.83
CA ASP A 192 -6.89 6.00 20.95
C ASP A 192 -5.79 5.94 22.02
N LEU A 193 -4.84 6.88 21.94
CA LEU A 193 -3.70 6.98 22.84
C LEU A 193 -4.12 7.20 24.30
N HIS A 194 -5.24 7.87 24.56
CA HIS A 194 -5.71 8.06 25.93
C HIS A 194 -6.17 6.73 26.54
N GLU A 195 -6.86 5.90 25.76
CA GLU A 195 -7.27 4.55 26.17
C GLU A 195 -6.06 3.65 26.46
N CYS A 196 -5.03 3.66 25.59
CA CYS A 196 -3.76 2.97 25.83
C CYS A 196 -3.09 3.43 27.14
N LEU A 197 -2.98 4.73 27.36
CA LEU A 197 -2.34 5.29 28.56
C LEU A 197 -3.12 4.98 29.83
N GLU A 198 -4.45 5.06 29.79
CA GLU A 198 -5.29 4.70 30.94
C GLU A 198 -5.12 3.22 31.32
N ALA A 199 -5.08 2.32 30.33
CA ALA A 199 -4.85 0.90 30.57
C ALA A 199 -3.43 0.61 31.10
N ALA A 200 -2.41 1.25 30.53
CA ALA A 200 -1.02 1.07 30.96
C ALA A 200 -0.75 1.63 32.37
N MET A 201 -1.60 2.54 32.87
CA MET A 201 -1.49 3.07 34.23
C MET A 201 -2.30 2.32 35.27
N ILE A 202 -3.16 1.39 34.83
CA ILE A 202 -4.00 0.60 35.72
C ILE A 202 -3.67 -0.86 35.47
N GLU A 203 -2.68 -1.38 36.20
CA GLU A 203 -2.37 -2.80 36.22
C GLU A 203 -3.42 -3.51 37.08
N GLY A 204 -4.48 -4.00 36.42
CA GLY A 204 -5.60 -4.69 37.05
C GLY A 204 -5.30 -6.14 37.43
N GLU A 205 -5.70 -6.50 38.66
CA GLU A 205 -5.83 -7.86 39.24
C GLU A 205 -4.71 -8.86 38.88
N ILE A 206 -3.64 -8.88 39.68
CA ILE A 206 -2.66 -9.97 39.63
C ILE A 206 -3.35 -11.23 40.19
N GLU A 207 -3.91 -12.06 39.33
CA GLU A 207 -4.33 -13.42 39.71
C GLU A 207 -3.07 -14.22 40.08
N SER A 208 -2.72 -14.19 41.36
CA SER A 208 -1.77 -15.16 41.91
C SER A 208 -2.38 -16.55 41.72
N LEU A 209 -1.83 -17.31 40.77
CA LEU A 209 -2.18 -18.70 40.47
C LEU A 209 -1.98 -19.66 41.67
N HIS A 210 -1.61 -19.14 42.85
CA HIS A 210 -1.31 -19.90 44.05
C HIS A 210 -1.95 -19.28 45.30
N SER A 211 -3.26 -19.07 45.34
CA SER A 211 -3.99 -18.93 46.63
C SER A 211 -5.50 -19.14 46.44
N ALA A 212 -5.94 -20.37 46.71
CA ALA A 212 -7.35 -20.66 46.97
C ALA A 212 -7.80 -19.91 48.23
N GLU A 213 -8.96 -19.25 48.14
CA GLU A 213 -9.79 -18.76 49.25
C GLU A 213 -9.11 -17.73 50.21
N ASN A 214 -9.38 -16.43 49.95
CA ASN A 214 -9.04 -15.22 50.75
C ASN A 214 -7.85 -14.35 50.31
N SER A 215 -7.57 -14.23 49.00
CA SER A 215 -6.68 -13.17 48.50
C SER A 215 -7.40 -11.82 48.45
N ALA A 216 -6.99 -10.87 49.29
CA ALA A 216 -7.41 -9.47 49.18
C ALA A 216 -6.97 -8.92 47.80
N ARG A 217 -7.90 -8.31 47.06
CA ARG A 217 -7.67 -7.79 45.69
C ARG A 217 -6.38 -6.98 45.62
N SER A 218 -5.38 -7.49 44.91
CA SER A 218 -4.18 -6.75 44.57
C SER A 218 -4.46 -5.89 43.33
N GLY A 219 -3.99 -4.66 43.36
CA GLY A 219 -4.14 -3.73 42.24
C GLY A 219 -3.11 -2.63 42.35
N GLN A 220 -2.61 -2.19 41.21
CA GLN A 220 -1.55 -1.18 41.12
C GLN A 220 -1.96 -0.10 40.11
N GLU A 221 -1.76 1.15 40.51
CA GLU A 221 -1.98 2.33 39.69
C GLU A 221 -0.70 3.15 39.59
N HIS A 222 -0.41 3.70 38.42
CA HIS A 222 0.73 4.60 38.20
C HIS A 222 0.25 6.03 38.00
N TRP A 223 0.96 7.00 38.59
CA TRP A 223 0.64 8.43 38.52
C TRP A 223 1.90 9.25 38.25
N PHE A 224 1.93 10.07 37.19
CA PHE A 224 3.11 10.89 36.90
C PHE A 224 3.30 11.98 37.97
N THR A 225 4.50 12.05 38.53
CA THR A 225 4.89 13.09 39.48
C THR A 225 5.68 14.17 38.76
N GLU A 226 6.57 13.77 37.85
CA GLU A 226 7.40 14.65 37.03
C GLU A 226 7.44 14.12 35.59
N LEU A 227 7.07 14.97 34.63
CA LEU A 227 7.15 14.65 33.21
C LEU A 227 8.38 15.28 32.58
N PRO A 228 9.09 14.56 31.69
CA PRO A 228 10.21 15.13 30.96
C PRO A 228 9.73 16.21 29.98
N PRO A 229 10.55 17.23 29.66
CA PRO A 229 10.27 18.16 28.57
C PRO A 229 9.99 17.46 27.24
N VAL A 230 10.70 16.37 26.94
CA VAL A 230 10.49 15.51 25.77
C VAL A 230 9.94 14.17 26.25
N LEU A 231 8.66 13.92 25.96
CA LEU A 231 7.96 12.72 26.37
C LEU A 231 7.86 11.73 25.21
N THR A 232 8.41 10.53 25.38
CA THR A 232 8.46 9.51 24.34
C THR A 232 7.58 8.31 24.71
N PHE A 233 6.73 7.89 23.77
CA PHE A 233 5.88 6.71 23.91
C PHE A 233 6.33 5.63 22.93
N GLU A 234 6.59 4.43 23.42
CA GLU A 234 6.76 3.24 22.58
C GLU A 234 5.42 2.58 22.33
N LEU A 235 5.10 2.30 21.07
CA LEU A 235 3.85 1.65 20.67
C LEU A 235 4.15 0.20 20.30
N SER A 236 4.02 -0.70 21.27
CA SER A 236 4.19 -2.13 21.04
C SER A 236 2.99 -2.70 20.29
N ARG A 237 3.27 -3.14 19.06
CA ARG A 237 2.32 -3.75 18.13
C ARG A 237 2.59 -5.22 17.88
N PHE A 238 3.52 -5.84 18.61
CA PHE A 238 3.82 -7.25 18.43
C PHE A 238 3.09 -8.07 19.49
N GLU A 239 2.31 -9.03 19.04
CA GLU A 239 1.67 -10.01 19.91
C GLU A 239 1.95 -11.42 19.42
N PHE A 240 2.04 -12.36 20.35
CA PHE A 240 2.27 -13.75 20.01
C PHE A 240 0.98 -14.36 19.43
N ASN A 241 0.97 -14.68 18.15
CA ASN A 241 -0.14 -15.37 17.53
C ASN A 241 -0.05 -16.86 17.86
N GLN A 242 -0.88 -17.33 18.78
CA GLN A 242 -0.89 -18.75 19.21
C GLN A 242 -1.20 -19.72 18.07
N ALA A 243 -2.01 -19.33 17.07
CA ALA A 243 -2.34 -20.17 15.93
C ALA A 243 -1.16 -20.33 14.95
N LEU A 244 -0.33 -19.29 14.80
CA LEU A 244 0.83 -19.29 13.91
C LEU A 244 2.16 -19.63 14.62
N GLY A 245 2.18 -19.71 15.95
CA GLY A 245 3.35 -20.01 16.76
C GLY A 245 4.48 -18.97 16.67
N ARG A 246 4.18 -17.72 16.26
CA ARG A 246 5.17 -16.65 16.08
C ARG A 246 4.61 -15.27 16.46
N PRO A 247 5.45 -14.31 16.85
CA PRO A 247 5.01 -12.93 17.05
C PRO A 247 4.55 -12.31 15.72
N GLU A 248 3.39 -11.67 15.74
CA GLU A 248 2.79 -10.99 14.61
C GLU A 248 2.55 -9.51 14.93
N LYS A 249 2.72 -8.67 13.91
CA LYS A 249 2.44 -7.24 14.02
C LYS A 249 0.93 -7.01 13.89
N ILE A 250 0.32 -6.43 14.92
CA ILE A 250 -1.07 -5.99 14.88
C ILE A 250 -1.19 -4.70 14.05
N HIS A 251 -2.13 -4.72 13.12
CA HIS A 251 -2.41 -3.59 12.23
C HIS A 251 -3.64 -2.78 12.67
N ASN A 252 -4.08 -2.93 13.93
CA ASN A 252 -5.19 -2.18 14.49
C ASN A 252 -4.93 -0.68 14.42
N LYS A 253 -5.97 0.06 14.04
CA LYS A 253 -5.93 1.52 13.97
C LYS A 253 -5.86 2.09 15.40
N LEU A 254 -4.82 2.85 15.69
CA LEU A 254 -4.64 3.60 16.93
C LEU A 254 -4.52 5.09 16.62
N GLU A 255 -5.44 5.88 17.14
CA GLU A 255 -5.44 7.33 16.96
C GLU A 255 -4.64 8.03 18.06
N PHE A 256 -3.82 9.02 17.68
CA PHE A 256 -3.11 9.86 18.64
C PHE A 256 -3.23 11.34 18.26
N PRO A 257 -3.39 12.25 19.22
CA PRO A 257 -3.65 13.65 18.95
C PRO A 257 -2.37 14.43 18.62
N SER A 258 -2.49 15.55 17.90
CA SER A 258 -1.38 16.48 17.72
C SER A 258 -1.03 17.26 19.01
N MET A 259 -2.00 17.41 19.91
CA MET A 259 -1.86 18.01 21.23
C MET A 259 -2.40 17.06 22.29
N LEU A 260 -1.53 16.60 23.18
CA LEU A 260 -1.85 15.70 24.29
C LEU A 260 -1.88 16.48 25.60
N TYR A 261 -2.97 16.37 26.36
CA TYR A 261 -3.07 16.97 27.69
C TYR A 261 -2.82 15.91 28.77
N MET A 262 -1.73 16.07 29.51
CA MET A 262 -1.26 15.05 30.47
C MET A 262 -1.88 15.19 31.86
N ASP A 263 -2.68 16.24 32.10
CA ASP A 263 -3.25 16.58 33.41
C ASP A 263 -3.94 15.42 34.12
N ARG A 264 -4.69 14.60 33.38
CA ARG A 264 -5.46 13.47 33.94
C ARG A 264 -4.57 12.36 34.52
N TYR A 265 -3.31 12.29 34.09
CA TYR A 265 -2.35 11.27 34.50
C TYR A 265 -1.40 11.74 35.61
N MET A 266 -1.50 13.01 36.01
CA MET A 266 -0.62 13.59 37.03
C MET A 266 -1.15 13.29 38.44
N ASP A 267 -0.25 12.99 39.38
CA ASP A 267 -0.60 12.71 40.79
C ASP A 267 -1.36 13.87 41.46
N ARG A 268 -1.05 15.13 41.11
CA ARG A 268 -1.79 16.32 41.58
C ARG A 268 -3.30 16.30 41.29
N ASN A 269 -3.73 15.58 40.24
CA ASN A 269 -5.13 15.50 39.83
C ASN A 269 -5.75 14.13 40.14
N ARG A 270 -5.03 13.26 40.88
CA ARG A 270 -5.39 11.86 41.16
C ARG A 270 -6.82 11.67 41.64
N GLU A 271 -7.26 12.46 42.61
CA GLU A 271 -8.61 12.33 43.18
C GLU A 271 -9.70 12.69 42.16
N VAL A 272 -9.49 13.78 41.41
CA VAL A 272 -10.43 14.23 40.37
C VAL A 272 -10.51 13.20 39.25
N THR A 273 -9.36 12.66 38.82
CA THR A 273 -9.31 11.61 37.81
C THR A 273 -10.04 10.35 38.28
N ARG A 274 -9.85 9.91 39.53
CA ARG A 274 -10.58 8.73 40.07
C ARG A 274 -12.09 8.91 40.05
N ILE A 275 -12.58 10.09 40.46
CA ILE A 275 -14.02 10.40 40.41
C ILE A 275 -14.53 10.36 38.95
N LYS A 276 -13.82 10.99 38.01
CA LYS A 276 -14.18 10.99 36.59
C LYS A 276 -14.11 9.59 35.96
N ARG A 277 -13.12 8.76 36.31
CA ARG A 277 -13.02 7.35 35.86
C ARG A 277 -14.23 6.54 36.30
N GLU A 278 -14.64 6.67 37.55
CA GLU A 278 -15.83 6.00 38.10
C GLU A 278 -17.13 6.49 37.43
N GLU A 279 -17.23 7.78 37.12
CA GLU A 279 -18.35 8.32 36.34
C GLU A 279 -18.38 7.76 34.91
N ILE A 280 -17.23 7.73 34.22
CA ILE A 280 -17.10 7.14 32.89
C ILE A 280 -17.50 5.66 32.93
N ARG A 281 -17.10 4.90 33.95
CA ARG A 281 -17.47 3.49 34.11
C ARG A 281 -18.99 3.32 34.18
N ARG A 282 -19.67 4.08 35.04
CA ARG A 282 -21.15 4.05 35.17
C ARG A 282 -21.85 4.46 33.88
N VAL A 283 -21.33 5.49 33.21
CA VAL A 283 -21.88 5.98 31.94
C VAL A 283 -21.67 4.96 30.81
N LYS A 284 -20.53 4.27 30.76
CA LYS A 284 -20.25 3.16 29.82
C LYS A 284 -21.16 1.96 30.09
N GLU A 285 -21.43 1.61 31.34
CA GLU A 285 -22.40 0.54 31.68
C GLU A 285 -23.80 0.89 31.18
N HIS A 286 -24.24 2.14 31.37
CA HIS A 286 -25.52 2.60 30.84
C HIS A 286 -25.56 2.61 29.30
N LEU A 287 -24.47 3.01 28.66
CA LEU A 287 -24.30 2.96 27.21
C LEU A 287 -24.50 1.54 26.67
N THR A 288 -23.87 0.53 27.30
CA THR A 288 -23.99 -0.87 26.91
C THR A 288 -25.45 -1.34 26.99
N LEU A 289 -26.20 -0.94 28.03
CA LEU A 289 -27.62 -1.27 28.14
C LEU A 289 -28.46 -0.66 27.02
N LEU A 290 -28.19 0.60 26.66
CA LEU A 290 -28.89 1.27 25.55
C LEU A 290 -28.54 0.65 24.19
N GLN A 291 -27.27 0.29 23.97
CA GLN A 291 -26.83 -0.40 22.76
C GLN A 291 -27.49 -1.77 22.64
N GLN A 292 -27.53 -2.57 23.71
CA GLN A 292 -28.24 -3.84 23.72
C GLN A 292 -29.74 -3.68 23.45
N ARG A 293 -30.37 -2.62 23.99
CA ARG A 293 -31.78 -2.33 23.71
C ARG A 293 -32.01 -1.93 22.26
N LEU A 294 -31.14 -1.08 21.69
CA LEU A 294 -31.20 -0.69 20.28
C LEU A 294 -31.01 -1.89 19.35
N GLU A 295 -30.06 -2.77 19.67
CA GLU A 295 -29.79 -3.99 18.91
C GLU A 295 -31.02 -4.89 18.81
N ARG A 296 -31.88 -4.94 19.84
CA ARG A 296 -33.15 -5.69 19.78
C ARG A 296 -34.13 -5.16 18.74
N TYR A 297 -34.07 -3.87 18.41
CA TYR A 297 -34.91 -3.28 17.34
C TYR A 297 -34.28 -3.48 15.96
N LEU A 298 -32.94 -3.39 15.85
CA LEU A 298 -32.21 -3.52 14.57
C LEU A 298 -32.06 -4.99 14.13
N SER A 299 -31.92 -5.91 15.08
CA SER A 299 -31.73 -7.35 14.89
C SER A 299 -32.88 -8.14 15.51
N TYR A 300 -34.11 -7.83 15.09
CA TYR A 300 -35.34 -8.46 15.58
C TYR A 300 -35.60 -9.83 14.93
N GLY A 301 -36.16 -10.76 15.71
CA GLY A 301 -36.57 -12.11 15.27
C GLY A 301 -36.31 -13.17 16.33
N SER A 302 -36.79 -14.39 16.13
CA SER A 302 -36.45 -15.54 16.99
C SER A 302 -35.52 -16.53 16.29
N GLY A 303 -35.48 -16.50 14.95
CA GLY A 303 -34.66 -17.38 14.12
C GLY A 303 -33.19 -16.93 14.00
N PRO A 304 -32.38 -17.66 13.22
CA PRO A 304 -30.99 -17.32 12.96
C PRO A 304 -30.84 -16.07 12.08
N LYS A 305 -31.80 -15.81 11.18
CA LYS A 305 -31.88 -14.59 10.39
C LYS A 305 -32.67 -13.52 11.17
N ARG A 306 -32.08 -12.36 11.37
CA ARG A 306 -32.64 -11.22 12.10
C ARG A 306 -32.77 -10.03 11.17
N PHE A 307 -33.81 -9.21 11.36
CA PHE A 307 -34.11 -8.05 10.52
C PHE A 307 -34.54 -6.86 11.38
N PRO A 308 -34.42 -5.62 10.89
CA PRO A 308 -34.95 -4.46 11.60
C PRO A 308 -36.46 -4.55 11.78
N LEU A 309 -36.94 -4.36 13.01
CA LEU A 309 -38.38 -4.48 13.33
C LEU A 309 -39.23 -3.49 12.52
N ALA A 310 -38.73 -2.28 12.28
CA ALA A 310 -39.42 -1.28 11.45
C ALA A 310 -39.67 -1.79 10.02
N ASP A 311 -38.70 -2.47 9.43
CA ASP A 311 -38.80 -3.04 8.08
C ASP A 311 -39.77 -4.21 8.06
N VAL A 312 -39.74 -5.08 9.08
CA VAL A 312 -40.69 -6.19 9.22
C VAL A 312 -42.12 -5.68 9.30
N LEU A 313 -42.36 -4.64 10.10
CA LEU A 313 -43.69 -4.01 10.22
C LEU A 313 -44.12 -3.38 8.90
N GLN A 314 -43.20 -2.74 8.17
CA GLN A 314 -43.48 -2.16 6.87
C GLN A 314 -43.85 -3.22 5.82
N TYR A 315 -43.05 -4.28 5.69
CA TYR A 315 -43.31 -5.34 4.72
C TYR A 315 -44.58 -6.13 5.07
N ALA A 316 -44.89 -6.31 6.36
CA ALA A 316 -46.16 -6.92 6.78
C ALA A 316 -47.37 -6.05 6.39
N MET A 317 -47.26 -4.73 6.53
CA MET A 317 -48.31 -3.79 6.12
C MET A 317 -48.47 -3.74 4.59
N GLU A 318 -47.37 -3.70 3.84
CA GLU A 318 -47.37 -3.76 2.38
C GLU A 318 -47.99 -5.06 1.87
N PHE A 319 -47.67 -6.19 2.50
CA PHE A 319 -48.29 -7.48 2.19
C PHE A 319 -49.79 -7.44 2.48
N ALA A 320 -50.22 -6.99 3.66
CA ALA A 320 -51.65 -6.92 4.01
C ALA A 320 -52.45 -6.02 3.04
N SER A 321 -51.83 -4.92 2.58
CA SER A 321 -52.43 -3.94 1.66
C SER A 321 -52.44 -4.37 0.20
N SER A 322 -51.76 -5.47 -0.14
CA SER A 322 -51.72 -5.99 -1.50
C SER A 322 -53.05 -6.65 -1.89
N LYS A 323 -53.46 -6.50 -3.16
CA LYS A 323 -54.78 -6.95 -3.63
C LYS A 323 -54.89 -8.48 -3.59
N PRO A 324 -55.95 -9.06 -2.99
CA PRO A 324 -56.14 -10.51 -2.96
C PRO A 324 -56.36 -11.07 -4.37
N VAL A 325 -55.70 -12.20 -4.67
CA VAL A 325 -55.76 -12.87 -5.97
C VAL A 325 -56.86 -13.95 -5.95
N PRO A 326 -57.88 -13.90 -6.83
CA PRO A 326 -58.81 -15.01 -7.00
C PRO A 326 -58.09 -16.26 -7.51
N PHE A 327 -58.39 -17.43 -6.93
CA PHE A 327 -57.78 -18.74 -7.24
C PHE A 327 -57.70 -19.08 -8.75
N LEU A 328 -58.58 -18.50 -9.57
CA LEU A 328 -58.63 -18.69 -11.02
C LEU A 328 -57.39 -18.15 -11.77
N ILE A 329 -56.73 -17.09 -11.26
CA ILE A 329 -55.54 -16.49 -11.89
C ILE A 329 -54.27 -17.31 -11.57
N TYR A 330 -54.20 -17.93 -10.39
CA TYR A 330 -53.09 -18.79 -9.97
C TYR A 330 -52.94 -20.04 -10.87
N VAL A 331 -54.07 -20.60 -11.33
CA VAL A 331 -54.09 -21.77 -12.24
C VAL A 331 -53.67 -21.36 -13.66
N LEU A 332 -54.12 -20.20 -14.15
CA LEU A 332 -53.75 -19.70 -15.49
C LEU A 332 -52.25 -19.35 -15.59
N PHE A 333 -51.65 -18.79 -14.53
CA PHE A 333 -50.23 -18.43 -14.52
C PHE A 333 -49.30 -19.67 -14.51
N ASN A 334 -49.71 -20.75 -13.84
CA ASN A 334 -48.95 -22.01 -13.79
C ASN A 334 -49.09 -22.86 -15.07
N ILE A 335 -50.21 -22.77 -15.79
CA ILE A 335 -50.43 -23.53 -17.04
C ILE A 335 -49.61 -22.98 -18.22
N LEU A 336 -49.31 -21.67 -18.23
CA LEU A 336 -48.63 -21.02 -19.36
C LEU A 336 -47.09 -21.13 -19.34
N TYR A 337 -46.46 -21.60 -18.26
CA TYR A 337 -45.00 -21.59 -18.10
C TYR A 337 -44.30 -22.96 -18.28
N VAL A 338 -45.01 -24.04 -18.64
CA VAL A 338 -44.43 -25.40 -18.72
C VAL A 338 -44.16 -25.90 -20.15
N CYS A 339 -44.41 -25.10 -21.20
CA CYS A 339 -44.11 -25.54 -22.58
C CYS A 339 -43.09 -24.66 -23.31
N HIS A 340 -41.82 -25.11 -23.22
CA HIS A 340 -40.82 -25.17 -24.28
C HIS A 340 -40.06 -23.90 -24.75
N PRO A 341 -38.86 -24.09 -25.36
CA PRO A 341 -37.67 -23.28 -25.11
C PRO A 341 -37.27 -22.41 -26.32
N CYS A 342 -36.34 -21.49 -26.04
CA CYS A 342 -35.32 -20.89 -26.91
C CYS A 342 -35.53 -20.89 -28.44
N SER A 343 -35.75 -19.69 -29.03
CA SER A 343 -34.95 -19.27 -30.18
C SER A 343 -35.07 -17.78 -30.49
N THR A 344 -33.91 -17.27 -30.87
CA THR A 344 -33.52 -15.96 -31.40
C THR A 344 -34.48 -15.37 -32.45
N ALA A 345 -34.79 -14.08 -32.30
CA ALA A 345 -35.48 -13.28 -33.29
C ALA A 345 -34.46 -12.65 -34.27
N GLU A 346 -34.43 -13.15 -35.50
CA GLU A 346 -34.01 -12.40 -36.69
C GLU A 346 -35.24 -11.95 -37.48
N GLN A 347 -35.24 -10.64 -37.77
CA GLN A 347 -35.86 -9.85 -38.84
C GLN A 347 -36.93 -10.48 -39.77
N ASP A 348 -38.11 -9.82 -39.78
CA ASP A 348 -38.97 -9.40 -40.93
C ASP A 348 -39.38 -10.42 -42.04
N PRO A 349 -40.39 -10.13 -42.90
CA PRO A 349 -41.64 -9.38 -42.74
C PRO A 349 -42.88 -10.16 -43.24
N LEU A 350 -44.08 -9.72 -42.88
CA LEU A 350 -45.37 -10.19 -43.42
C LEU A 350 -45.63 -9.70 -44.86
N PRO A 351 -46.31 -10.51 -45.71
CA PRO A 351 -47.13 -10.03 -46.82
C PRO A 351 -48.63 -10.35 -46.64
N PRO A 352 -49.52 -9.74 -47.47
CA PRO A 352 -50.79 -9.15 -47.04
C PRO A 352 -52.04 -9.85 -47.60
N LEU A 353 -53.23 -9.46 -47.10
CA LEU A 353 -54.56 -9.39 -47.77
C LEU A 353 -55.64 -9.25 -46.65
N GLU A 354 -56.76 -8.54 -46.75
CA GLU A 354 -57.38 -7.74 -47.79
C GLU A 354 -58.56 -6.91 -47.19
N SER A 355 -58.74 -5.72 -47.76
CA SER A 355 -59.98 -4.95 -48.00
C SER A 355 -61.08 -4.76 -46.93
N ALA A 356 -61.31 -3.50 -46.54
CA ALA A 356 -62.50 -2.75 -46.95
C ALA A 356 -62.33 -1.24 -46.62
N GLY A 357 -62.44 -0.37 -47.65
CA GLY A 357 -62.62 1.08 -47.47
C GLY A 357 -64.11 1.48 -47.57
N PRO A 358 -64.47 2.74 -47.88
CA PRO A 358 -63.70 3.99 -47.77
C PRO A 358 -64.51 5.15 -47.11
N ALA A 359 -63.84 6.14 -46.50
CA ALA A 359 -64.39 7.51 -46.36
C ALA A 359 -63.28 8.58 -46.12
N SER A 360 -63.05 9.38 -47.16
CA SER A 360 -62.64 10.80 -47.20
C SER A 360 -61.57 11.37 -46.23
N ALA A 361 -60.38 11.55 -46.79
CA ALA A 361 -59.50 12.75 -46.80
C ALA A 361 -59.41 13.69 -45.57
N SER A 362 -58.21 13.80 -44.99
CA SER A 362 -57.37 15.03 -45.13
C SER A 362 -55.96 14.81 -44.56
N THR A 363 -54.97 15.25 -45.33
CA THR A 363 -53.55 15.31 -45.01
C THR A 363 -53.27 16.47 -44.04
N ALA A 364 -52.75 16.17 -42.86
CA ALA A 364 -52.05 17.15 -42.02
C ALA A 364 -50.93 16.46 -41.23
N ALA A 365 -49.71 16.95 -41.42
CA ALA A 365 -48.51 16.51 -40.73
C ALA A 365 -48.69 16.53 -39.21
N GLN A 366 -48.46 15.39 -38.54
CA GLN A 366 -48.32 15.35 -37.09
C GLN A 366 -46.84 15.21 -36.73
N GLN A 367 -46.26 16.35 -36.35
CA GLN A 367 -45.13 16.44 -35.45
C GLN A 367 -45.38 15.54 -34.23
N GLN A 368 -44.40 14.69 -33.89
CA GLN A 368 -44.37 13.97 -32.62
C GLN A 368 -44.48 14.97 -31.47
N ARG A 369 -45.66 15.08 -30.85
CA ARG A 369 -45.81 15.76 -29.56
C ARG A 369 -45.21 14.86 -28.48
N VAL A 370 -44.08 15.28 -27.92
CA VAL A 370 -43.57 14.76 -26.66
C VAL A 370 -44.60 15.02 -25.57
N ALA A 371 -44.96 14.00 -24.80
CA ALA A 371 -45.91 14.13 -23.70
C ALA A 371 -45.36 15.10 -22.64
N ILE A 372 -46.09 16.19 -22.38
CA ILE A 372 -45.73 17.16 -21.34
C ILE A 372 -46.12 16.56 -19.99
N HIS A 373 -45.14 16.11 -19.20
CA HIS A 373 -45.36 15.64 -17.83
C HIS A 373 -45.66 16.82 -16.90
N LYS A 374 -46.67 16.68 -16.04
CA LYS A 374 -46.96 17.69 -15.00
C LYS A 374 -45.92 17.60 -13.88
N PRO A 375 -45.62 18.71 -13.15
CA PRO A 375 -44.55 18.75 -12.15
C PRO A 375 -44.61 17.69 -11.04
N PHE A 376 -45.79 17.10 -10.80
CA PHE A 376 -46.04 16.12 -9.73
C PHE A 376 -46.62 14.80 -10.25
N THR A 377 -46.52 14.50 -11.54
CA THR A 377 -46.98 13.20 -12.08
C THR A 377 -45.82 12.22 -12.23
N GLN A 378 -45.93 11.05 -11.61
CA GLN A 378 -45.00 9.95 -11.82
C GLN A 378 -45.27 9.31 -13.20
N SER A 379 -44.27 9.36 -14.08
CA SER A 379 -44.32 8.72 -15.40
C SER A 379 -43.89 7.25 -15.30
N ARG A 380 -44.60 6.34 -15.99
CA ARG A 380 -44.33 4.89 -16.03
C ARG A 380 -44.59 4.15 -14.70
N LEU A 381 -45.72 4.40 -14.05
CA LEU A 381 -46.19 3.49 -13.00
C LEU A 381 -46.49 2.10 -13.62
N PRO A 382 -45.97 1.00 -13.05
CA PRO A 382 -46.40 -0.35 -13.42
C PRO A 382 -47.92 -0.46 -13.30
N PRO A 383 -48.60 -1.20 -14.18
CA PRO A 383 -50.03 -1.44 -14.04
C PRO A 383 -50.31 -2.16 -12.70
N ASP A 384 -51.33 -1.68 -11.99
CA ASP A 384 -51.75 -2.15 -10.67
C ASP A 384 -52.49 -3.51 -10.76
N LEU A 385 -51.76 -4.51 -11.27
CA LEU A 385 -52.15 -5.90 -11.38
C LEU A 385 -51.85 -6.60 -10.04
N PRO A 386 -52.76 -7.49 -9.56
CA PRO A 386 -52.51 -8.23 -8.34
C PRO A 386 -51.34 -9.21 -8.56
N MET A 387 -50.18 -8.88 -8.00
CA MET A 387 -48.95 -9.69 -8.09
C MET A 387 -48.68 -10.41 -6.77
N HIS A 388 -48.05 -11.59 -6.86
CA HIS A 388 -47.65 -12.37 -5.69
C HIS A 388 -46.40 -11.78 -5.03
N PRO A 389 -46.28 -11.80 -3.68
CA PRO A 389 -47.20 -12.42 -2.71
C PRO A 389 -48.30 -11.48 -2.19
N ALA A 390 -49.52 -12.00 -2.01
CA ALA A 390 -50.68 -11.26 -1.48
C ALA A 390 -51.58 -12.14 -0.57
N PRO A 391 -52.36 -11.57 0.38
CA PRO A 391 -53.24 -12.34 1.25
C PRO A 391 -54.36 -13.00 0.45
N ARG A 392 -54.79 -14.20 0.89
CA ARG A 392 -55.84 -14.98 0.19
C ARG A 392 -57.23 -14.37 0.37
N HIS A 393 -57.49 -13.86 1.57
CA HIS A 393 -58.74 -13.21 1.95
C HIS A 393 -58.44 -12.23 3.08
N ILE A 394 -59.01 -11.04 2.99
CA ILE A 394 -58.96 -10.00 4.03
C ILE A 394 -60.20 -9.13 3.85
N THR A 395 -60.90 -8.79 4.93
CA THR A 395 -62.02 -7.84 4.88
C THR A 395 -61.52 -6.40 5.00
N ASP A 396 -62.27 -5.43 4.46
CA ASP A 396 -61.89 -4.01 4.54
C ASP A 396 -61.79 -3.50 6.00
N GLU A 397 -62.55 -4.10 6.92
CA GLU A 397 -62.47 -3.76 8.35
C GLU A 397 -61.20 -4.33 8.98
N GLU A 398 -60.83 -5.59 8.70
CA GLU A 398 -59.57 -6.18 9.15
C GLU A 398 -58.36 -5.43 8.58
N LEU A 399 -58.40 -5.05 7.30
CA LEU A 399 -57.34 -4.28 6.67
C LEU A 399 -57.14 -2.93 7.36
N ARG A 400 -58.23 -2.17 7.62
CA ARG A 400 -58.16 -0.91 8.36
C ARG A 400 -57.55 -1.08 9.74
N VAL A 401 -57.94 -2.13 10.47
CA VAL A 401 -57.38 -2.42 11.80
C VAL A 401 -55.88 -2.73 11.72
N LEU A 402 -55.45 -3.55 10.74
CA LEU A 402 -54.05 -3.89 10.54
C LEU A 402 -53.22 -2.68 10.12
N GLU A 403 -53.69 -1.87 9.18
CA GLU A 403 -53.02 -0.64 8.75
C GLU A 403 -52.79 0.31 9.93
N VAL A 404 -53.83 0.58 10.72
CA VAL A 404 -53.73 1.47 11.89
C VAL A 404 -52.76 0.92 12.93
N CYS A 405 -52.85 -0.38 13.25
CA CYS A 405 -51.96 -1.00 14.24
C CYS A 405 -50.50 -1.03 13.78
N LEU A 406 -50.23 -1.54 12.58
CA LEU A 406 -48.88 -1.68 12.04
C LEU A 406 -48.23 -0.32 11.79
N HIS A 407 -48.98 0.65 11.27
CA HIS A 407 -48.46 2.01 11.06
C HIS A 407 -48.12 2.71 12.39
N ARG A 408 -48.98 2.57 13.40
CA ARG A 408 -48.71 3.10 14.75
C ARG A 408 -47.48 2.44 15.36
N TRP A 409 -47.41 1.11 15.38
CA TRP A 409 -46.25 0.39 15.94
C TRP A 409 -44.96 0.69 15.19
N ARG A 410 -45.01 0.82 13.86
CA ARG A 410 -43.86 1.23 13.07
C ARG A 410 -43.37 2.61 13.51
N SER A 411 -44.29 3.58 13.63
CA SER A 411 -43.96 4.93 14.08
C SER A 411 -43.38 4.95 15.50
N GLU A 412 -43.93 4.15 16.41
CA GLU A 412 -43.42 3.98 17.78
C GLU A 412 -41.99 3.41 17.76
N VAL A 413 -41.74 2.35 17.00
CA VAL A 413 -40.41 1.72 16.85
C VAL A 413 -39.39 2.67 16.23
N GLU A 414 -39.77 3.42 15.19
CA GLU A 414 -38.90 4.41 14.55
C GLU A 414 -38.54 5.55 15.51
N ASN A 415 -39.49 6.01 16.33
CA ASN A 415 -39.24 7.01 17.36
C ASN A 415 -38.35 6.48 18.48
N ASP A 416 -38.64 5.30 19.03
CA ASP A 416 -37.82 4.63 20.04
C ASP A 416 -36.37 4.45 19.57
N THR A 417 -36.19 3.98 18.33
CA THR A 417 -34.87 3.77 17.72
C THR A 417 -34.11 5.08 17.61
N ARG A 418 -34.78 6.16 17.17
CA ARG A 418 -34.20 7.50 17.06
C ARG A 418 -33.83 8.07 18.44
N ASP A 419 -34.67 7.89 19.44
CA ASP A 419 -34.43 8.36 20.81
C ASP A 419 -33.29 7.61 21.50
N LEU A 420 -33.19 6.29 21.28
CA LEU A 420 -32.07 5.48 21.73
C LEU A 420 -30.75 5.91 21.07
N GLN A 421 -30.73 6.06 19.74
CA GLN A 421 -29.56 6.58 19.01
C GLN A 421 -29.17 7.98 19.49
N GLY A 422 -30.14 8.88 19.67
CA GLY A 422 -29.92 10.20 20.23
C GLY A 422 -29.33 10.17 21.65
N SER A 423 -29.80 9.25 22.49
CA SER A 423 -29.27 9.05 23.85
C SER A 423 -27.85 8.50 23.86
N ILE A 424 -27.57 7.50 23.02
CA ILE A 424 -26.23 6.92 22.82
C ILE A 424 -25.24 8.01 22.37
N ASN A 425 -25.62 8.82 21.37
CA ASN A 425 -24.78 9.91 20.88
C ASN A 425 -24.50 10.98 21.94
N ARG A 426 -25.50 11.32 22.77
CA ARG A 426 -25.29 12.23 23.93
C ARG A 426 -24.29 11.64 24.92
N ILE A 427 -24.40 10.35 25.23
CA ILE A 427 -23.49 9.66 26.14
C ILE A 427 -22.06 9.63 25.59
N HIS A 428 -21.86 9.27 24.33
CA HIS A 428 -20.54 9.33 23.69
C HIS A 428 -19.92 10.71 23.82
N ARG A 429 -20.69 11.77 23.51
CA ARG A 429 -20.23 13.16 23.65
C ARG A 429 -19.89 13.54 25.10
N THR A 430 -20.64 13.05 26.09
CA THR A 430 -20.32 13.25 27.50
C THR A 430 -19.00 12.58 27.88
N ILE A 431 -18.75 11.35 27.41
CA ILE A 431 -17.49 10.65 27.66
C ILE A 431 -16.31 11.39 27.03
N GLU A 432 -16.43 11.82 25.77
CA GLU A 432 -15.40 12.57 25.05
C GLU A 432 -15.04 13.89 25.76
N LEU A 433 -16.05 14.60 26.26
CA LEU A 433 -15.86 15.90 26.92
C LEU A 433 -15.50 15.80 28.41
N MET A 434 -15.49 14.60 29.00
CA MET A 434 -15.31 14.39 30.45
C MET A 434 -14.04 15.04 31.01
N TYR A 435 -12.98 15.14 30.21
CA TYR A 435 -11.70 15.73 30.59
C TYR A 435 -11.39 17.03 29.84
N SER A 436 -12.36 17.63 29.17
CA SER A 436 -12.20 18.90 28.43
C SER A 436 -12.36 20.13 29.32
N ASP A 437 -12.40 19.95 30.64
CA ASP A 437 -12.47 21.04 31.61
C ASP A 437 -11.16 21.85 31.61
N LYS A 438 -11.26 23.17 31.81
CA LYS A 438 -10.07 24.05 31.86
C LYS A 438 -9.02 23.57 32.86
N SER A 439 -9.44 23.01 34.01
CA SER A 439 -8.51 22.48 35.02
C SER A 439 -7.76 21.21 34.59
N MET A 440 -8.26 20.49 33.58
CA MET A 440 -7.67 19.27 33.03
C MET A 440 -6.96 19.52 31.69
N MET A 441 -6.72 20.79 31.34
CA MET A 441 -6.05 21.21 30.11
C MET A 441 -4.89 22.19 30.41
N GLN A 442 -4.14 21.96 31.48
CA GLN A 442 -3.04 22.82 31.93
C GLN A 442 -1.66 22.28 31.55
N VAL A 443 -1.52 21.03 31.08
CA VAL A 443 -0.24 20.41 30.76
C VAL A 443 -0.23 19.94 29.30
N PRO A 444 -0.15 20.89 28.34
CA PRO A 444 -0.13 20.57 26.92
C PRO A 444 1.24 20.04 26.47
N TYR A 445 1.20 18.95 25.71
CA TYR A 445 2.32 18.35 25.01
C TYR A 445 2.01 18.31 23.52
N ARG A 446 2.85 18.94 22.71
CA ARG A 446 2.71 18.99 21.25
C ARG A 446 3.47 17.82 20.63
N LEU A 447 2.85 17.14 19.67
CA LEU A 447 3.51 16.09 18.92
C LEU A 447 4.62 16.70 18.06
N HIS A 448 5.85 16.28 18.31
CA HIS A 448 7.05 16.76 17.61
C HIS A 448 7.45 15.80 16.49
N ALA A 449 7.55 14.50 16.79
CA ALA A 449 7.97 13.50 15.84
C ALA A 449 7.19 12.18 15.98
N VAL A 450 7.05 11.47 14.85
CA VAL A 450 6.41 10.15 14.76
C VAL A 450 7.32 9.24 13.93
N LEU A 451 7.83 8.17 14.54
CA LEU A 451 8.62 7.16 13.86
C LEU A 451 7.68 6.06 13.36
N VAL A 452 7.74 5.79 12.07
CA VAL A 452 6.87 4.83 11.37
C VAL A 452 7.70 3.68 10.85
N HIS A 453 7.13 2.48 10.99
CA HIS A 453 7.72 1.23 10.53
C HIS A 453 6.80 0.53 9.54
N GLU A 454 7.31 0.17 8.37
CA GLU A 454 6.67 -0.70 7.38
C GLU A 454 7.45 -1.99 7.20
N GLY A 455 6.82 -3.13 7.47
CA GLY A 455 7.48 -4.43 7.38
C GLY A 455 7.12 -5.38 8.52
N GLN A 456 7.85 -6.49 8.57
CA GLN A 456 7.78 -7.50 9.63
C GLN A 456 8.72 -7.12 10.78
N ALA A 457 8.61 -7.81 11.93
CA ALA A 457 9.46 -7.55 13.10
C ALA A 457 10.96 -7.52 12.78
N ASN A 458 11.40 -8.47 11.96
CA ASN A 458 12.81 -8.75 11.67
C ASN A 458 13.38 -7.95 10.49
N ALA A 459 12.50 -7.40 9.65
CA ALA A 459 12.87 -6.70 8.44
C ALA A 459 11.78 -5.71 8.04
N GLY A 460 12.17 -4.46 7.92
CA GLY A 460 11.29 -3.40 7.47
C GLY A 460 12.03 -2.10 7.27
N HIS A 461 11.27 -1.13 6.81
CA HIS A 461 11.75 0.20 6.49
C HIS A 461 11.22 1.20 7.49
N TYR A 462 12.11 2.07 7.98
CA TYR A 462 11.81 3.09 8.98
C TYR A 462 11.95 4.48 8.39
N TRP A 463 11.03 5.36 8.76
CA TRP A 463 11.11 6.79 8.46
C TRP A 463 10.47 7.60 9.58
N ALA A 464 10.71 8.90 9.59
CA ALA A 464 10.15 9.81 10.58
C ALA A 464 9.31 10.91 9.94
N TYR A 465 8.21 11.27 10.60
CA TYR A 465 7.53 12.54 10.39
C TYR A 465 7.91 13.48 11.52
N ILE A 466 8.36 14.69 11.20
CA ILE A 466 8.80 15.68 12.19
C ILE A 466 8.13 17.02 11.86
N TYR A 467 7.59 17.70 12.87
CA TYR A 467 6.97 19.00 12.68
C TYR A 467 8.04 20.09 12.63
N ASP A 468 8.06 20.87 11.54
CA ASP A 468 8.91 22.06 11.41
C ASP A 468 8.17 23.29 11.95
N PRO A 469 8.59 23.90 13.08
CA PRO A 469 7.94 25.07 13.64
C PRO A 469 8.07 26.33 12.77
N HIS A 470 9.14 26.44 11.98
CA HIS A 470 9.42 27.60 11.12
C HIS A 470 8.54 27.59 9.89
N GLN A 471 8.43 26.44 9.23
CA GLN A 471 7.57 26.27 8.04
C GLN A 471 6.11 25.96 8.40
N ARG A 472 5.83 25.65 9.67
CA ARG A 472 4.52 25.26 10.21
C ARG A 472 3.90 24.08 9.46
N CYS A 473 4.73 23.16 8.98
CA CYS A 473 4.30 21.98 8.25
C CYS A 473 4.99 20.71 8.76
N TRP A 474 4.39 19.56 8.49
CA TRP A 474 5.04 18.28 8.72
C TRP A 474 6.06 18.02 7.63
N MET A 475 7.20 17.44 8.02
CA MET A 475 8.28 17.05 7.12
C MET A 475 8.47 15.54 7.23
N LYS A 476 8.57 14.85 6.11
CA LYS A 476 8.84 13.41 6.02
C LYS A 476 10.32 13.20 5.74
N TYR A 477 11.00 12.59 6.70
CA TYR A 477 12.41 12.23 6.65
C TYR A 477 12.54 10.75 6.33
N ASN A 478 12.87 10.44 5.08
CA ASN A 478 12.99 9.10 4.56
C ASN A 478 14.38 8.91 3.94
N ASP A 479 15.35 8.57 4.78
CA ASP A 479 16.78 8.50 4.43
C ASP A 479 17.28 9.79 3.76
N ILE A 480 17.76 9.72 2.51
CA ILE A 480 18.29 10.88 1.77
C ILE A 480 17.20 11.86 1.33
N SER A 481 15.94 11.44 1.39
CA SER A 481 14.79 12.22 0.92
C SER A 481 14.05 12.86 2.06
N VAL A 482 14.23 14.17 2.19
CA VAL A 482 13.43 15.03 3.06
C VAL A 482 12.40 15.76 2.22
N THR A 483 11.12 15.58 2.54
CA THR A 483 10.00 16.12 1.75
C THR A 483 8.97 16.79 2.64
N LYS A 484 8.27 17.80 2.11
CA LYS A 484 7.11 18.40 2.80
C LYS A 484 5.96 17.40 2.83
N SER A 485 5.26 17.34 3.95
CA SER A 485 4.13 16.45 4.18
C SER A 485 3.00 17.16 4.94
N SER A 486 1.92 16.43 5.19
CA SER A 486 0.68 16.91 5.81
C SER A 486 0.27 16.02 6.97
N TRP A 487 -0.61 16.53 7.83
CA TRP A 487 -1.17 15.73 8.91
C TRP A 487 -1.95 14.51 8.38
N GLU A 488 -2.66 14.68 7.27
CA GLU A 488 -3.43 13.62 6.62
C GLU A 488 -2.55 12.48 6.10
N GLU A 489 -1.38 12.81 5.55
CA GLU A 489 -0.40 11.82 5.13
C GLU A 489 0.24 11.10 6.32
N LEU A 490 0.61 11.84 7.38
CA LEU A 490 1.10 11.26 8.63
C LEU A 490 0.08 10.27 9.19
N VAL A 491 -1.18 10.68 9.38
CA VAL A 491 -2.26 9.83 9.91
C VAL A 491 -2.41 8.56 9.10
N ARG A 492 -2.39 8.66 7.77
CA ARG A 492 -2.52 7.51 6.86
C ARG A 492 -1.41 6.47 7.03
N ASP A 493 -0.18 6.92 7.25
CA ASP A 493 0.98 6.03 7.39
C ASP A 493 1.17 5.55 8.85
N SER A 494 0.71 6.33 9.83
CA SER A 494 1.03 6.12 11.24
C SER A 494 -0.04 5.41 12.07
N PHE A 495 -1.34 5.63 11.83
CA PHE A 495 -2.39 5.07 12.70
C PHE A 495 -2.49 3.54 12.62
N GLY A 496 -2.15 2.96 11.47
CA GLY A 496 -2.40 1.54 11.16
C GLY A 496 -3.73 1.32 10.45
N GLY A 497 -3.93 0.12 9.91
CA GLY A 497 -5.16 -0.32 9.24
C GLY A 497 -5.31 0.05 7.76
N TYR A 498 -4.57 1.04 7.25
CA TYR A 498 -4.64 1.46 5.83
C TYR A 498 -3.55 0.85 4.93
N ARG A 499 -2.39 0.49 5.52
CA ARG A 499 -1.19 -0.05 4.86
C ARG A 499 -0.43 -0.95 5.84
N ASN A 500 0.67 -1.57 5.39
CA ASN A 500 1.58 -2.34 6.23
C ASN A 500 2.44 -1.47 7.17
N ALA A 501 2.28 -0.14 7.10
CA ALA A 501 2.95 0.85 7.93
C ALA A 501 2.16 1.15 9.21
N SER A 502 2.87 1.41 10.30
CA SER A 502 2.30 1.87 11.56
C SER A 502 3.33 2.63 12.38
N ALA A 503 2.89 3.58 13.20
CA ALA A 503 3.74 4.24 14.17
C ALA A 503 4.23 3.24 15.24
N TYR A 504 5.51 3.37 15.57
CA TYR A 504 6.21 2.60 16.60
C TYR A 504 6.66 3.50 17.76
N CYS A 505 7.01 4.76 17.51
CA CYS A 505 7.36 5.71 18.56
C CYS A 505 6.72 7.08 18.30
N LEU A 506 6.18 7.68 19.36
CA LEU A 506 5.65 9.04 19.37
C LEU A 506 6.51 9.91 20.29
N MET A 507 6.99 11.04 19.79
CA MET A 507 7.74 12.01 20.57
C MET A 507 6.91 13.29 20.72
N TYR A 508 6.58 13.65 21.95
CA TYR A 508 5.91 14.88 22.30
C TYR A 508 6.86 15.82 23.03
N ILE A 509 6.66 17.13 22.87
CA ILE A 509 7.39 18.19 23.56
C ILE A 509 6.44 19.03 24.40
N ASN A 510 6.90 19.48 25.56
CA ASN A 510 6.11 20.33 26.44
C ASN A 510 5.90 21.71 25.79
N ASP A 511 4.66 22.05 25.47
CA ASP A 511 4.32 23.28 24.74
C ASP A 511 4.55 24.56 25.58
N LYS A 512 4.71 24.42 26.91
CA LYS A 512 5.04 25.53 27.81
C LYS A 512 6.55 25.82 27.92
N LYS A 513 7.41 25.01 27.28
CA LYS A 513 8.87 25.13 27.33
C LYS A 513 9.40 25.55 25.96
N PRO A 514 9.43 26.86 25.65
CA PRO A 514 9.73 27.35 24.30
C PRO A 514 11.18 27.11 23.86
N PHE A 515 12.12 26.98 24.81
CA PHE A 515 13.54 26.71 24.52
C PHE A 515 13.78 25.43 23.69
N LEU A 516 12.83 24.48 23.71
CA LEU A 516 12.88 23.24 22.94
C LEU A 516 12.81 23.48 21.41
N ILE A 517 12.24 24.61 20.99
CA ILE A 517 11.95 24.93 19.57
C ILE A 517 12.41 26.33 19.13
N GLU A 518 12.76 27.22 20.05
CA GLU A 518 13.28 28.55 19.71
C GLU A 518 14.70 28.44 19.14
N GLU A 519 15.08 29.32 18.21
CA GLU A 519 16.44 29.40 17.68
C GLU A 519 17.33 30.35 18.50
N GLU A 520 18.65 30.16 18.44
CA GLU A 520 19.60 31.05 19.12
C GLU A 520 19.78 32.38 18.38
N PHE A 521 19.98 33.43 19.16
CA PHE A 521 20.32 34.76 18.66
C PHE A 521 21.78 35.06 18.91
N ASP A 522 22.41 35.72 17.96
CA ASP A 522 23.75 36.25 18.10
C ASP A 522 23.75 37.34 19.20
N LYS A 523 24.63 37.18 20.18
CA LYS A 523 24.66 38.04 21.38
C LYS A 523 25.11 39.48 21.09
N GLU A 524 25.78 39.72 19.97
CA GLU A 524 26.32 41.04 19.59
C GLU A 524 25.42 41.77 18.59
N THR A 525 24.85 41.06 17.63
CA THR A 525 24.05 41.61 16.53
C THR A 525 22.53 41.47 16.76
N GLY A 526 22.10 40.60 17.67
CA GLY A 526 20.69 40.30 17.93
C GLY A 526 19.97 39.58 16.78
N GLN A 527 20.69 39.14 15.75
CA GLN A 527 20.14 38.39 14.62
C GLN A 527 20.07 36.90 14.94
N ILE A 528 19.11 36.19 14.33
CA ILE A 528 19.00 34.73 14.46
C ILE A 528 20.23 34.08 13.82
N LEU A 529 20.95 33.26 14.58
CA LEU A 529 22.08 32.49 14.05
C LEU A 529 21.53 31.48 13.03
N SER A 530 22.11 31.45 11.82
CA SER A 530 21.63 30.57 10.74
C SER A 530 22.76 29.72 10.16
N GLY A 531 22.43 28.48 9.79
CA GLY A 531 23.36 27.53 9.18
C GLY A 531 24.65 27.35 9.99
N ILE A 532 25.79 27.55 9.33
CA ILE A 532 27.13 27.29 9.87
C ILE A 532 27.53 28.24 11.01
N ASP A 533 26.82 29.36 11.20
CA ASP A 533 27.11 30.32 12.27
C ASP A 533 26.66 29.83 13.66
N LYS A 534 25.81 28.80 13.71
CA LYS A 534 25.42 28.10 14.95
C LYS A 534 26.54 27.21 15.52
N LEU A 535 27.58 26.93 14.74
CA LEU A 535 28.57 25.91 15.09
C LEU A 535 29.75 26.48 15.89
N PRO A 536 30.24 25.74 16.91
CA PRO A 536 31.53 26.00 17.54
C PRO A 536 32.70 26.08 16.53
N PRO A 537 33.80 26.79 16.86
CA PRO A 537 34.87 27.06 15.90
C PRO A 537 35.51 25.81 15.25
N ASP A 538 35.70 24.75 16.03
CA ASP A 538 36.25 23.48 15.55
C ASP A 538 35.33 22.79 14.55
N LEU A 539 34.02 22.75 14.84
CA LEU A 539 33.01 22.19 13.93
C LEU A 539 32.77 23.08 12.71
N LYS A 540 32.85 24.41 12.88
CA LYS A 540 32.73 25.38 11.78
C LYS A 540 33.84 25.19 10.76
N GLN A 541 35.06 24.91 11.21
CA GLN A 541 36.17 24.56 10.33
C GLN A 541 35.93 23.22 9.62
N TYR A 542 35.55 22.18 10.36
CA TYR A 542 35.26 20.85 9.80
C TYR A 542 34.21 20.90 8.68
N VAL A 543 33.12 21.64 8.87
CA VAL A 543 32.05 21.78 7.86
C VAL A 543 32.48 22.63 6.67
N ARG A 544 33.35 23.63 6.86
CA ARG A 544 33.92 24.40 5.73
C ARG A 544 34.79 23.52 4.86
N GLU A 545 35.65 22.69 5.47
CA GLU A 545 36.51 21.76 4.75
C GLU A 545 35.68 20.75 3.92
N ASP A 546 34.62 20.17 4.48
CA ASP A 546 33.70 19.28 3.75
C ASP A 546 33.00 19.99 2.57
N ASN A 547 32.54 21.23 2.80
CA ASN A 547 31.89 22.03 1.76
C ASN A 547 32.86 22.41 0.63
N GLU A 548 34.12 22.73 0.95
CA GLU A 548 35.17 23.00 -0.05
C GLU A 548 35.51 21.73 -0.86
N LEU A 549 35.52 20.55 -0.23
CA LEU A 549 35.69 19.29 -0.94
C LEU A 549 34.53 19.02 -1.90
N PHE A 550 33.30 19.33 -1.49
CA PHE A 550 32.14 19.20 -2.36
C PHE A 550 32.14 20.23 -3.51
N ASP A 551 32.57 21.47 -3.26
CA ASP A 551 32.70 22.47 -4.33
C ASP A 551 33.75 22.02 -5.37
N LYS A 552 34.89 21.45 -4.93
CA LYS A 552 35.90 20.85 -5.82
C LYS A 552 35.34 19.67 -6.63
N GLU A 553 34.56 18.80 -6.01
CA GLU A 553 33.88 17.68 -6.67
C GLU A 553 32.96 18.17 -7.81
N VAL A 554 32.24 19.28 -7.59
CA VAL A 554 31.41 19.93 -8.61
C VAL A 554 32.27 20.52 -9.74
N GLU A 555 33.35 21.21 -9.43
CA GLU A 555 34.26 21.81 -10.42
C GLU A 555 34.97 20.74 -11.28
N GLU A 556 35.40 19.64 -10.68
CA GLU A 556 36.01 18.50 -11.36
C GLU A 556 35.02 17.84 -12.32
N TRP A 557 33.77 17.66 -11.88
CA TRP A 557 32.70 17.13 -12.71
C TRP A 557 32.43 18.03 -13.92
N ASP A 558 32.27 19.34 -13.73
CA ASP A 558 32.04 20.30 -14.80
C ASP A 558 33.21 20.31 -15.80
N SER A 559 34.43 20.22 -15.30
CA SER A 559 35.65 20.13 -16.13
C SER A 559 35.73 18.84 -16.94
N LEU A 560 35.26 17.71 -16.38
CA LEU A 560 35.17 16.42 -17.08
C LEU A 560 34.09 16.48 -18.17
N GLN A 561 32.93 17.09 -17.91
CA GLN A 561 31.88 17.25 -18.91
C GLN A 561 32.34 18.12 -20.09
N VAL A 562 33.08 19.21 -19.82
CA VAL A 562 33.67 20.04 -20.88
C VAL A 562 34.70 19.26 -21.70
N ARG A 563 35.59 18.49 -21.06
CA ARG A 563 36.57 17.63 -21.75
C ARG A 563 35.90 16.59 -22.63
N LYS A 564 34.86 15.92 -22.11
CA LYS A 564 34.07 14.94 -22.86
C LYS A 564 33.41 15.58 -24.09
N ALA A 565 32.79 16.74 -23.94
CA ALA A 565 32.19 17.48 -25.04
C ALA A 565 33.23 17.93 -26.09
N GLN A 566 34.42 18.33 -25.67
CA GLN A 566 35.52 18.68 -26.59
C GLN A 566 36.04 17.46 -27.35
N GLN A 567 36.17 16.31 -26.68
CA GLN A 567 36.63 15.08 -27.28
C GLN A 567 35.61 14.51 -28.27
N GLU A 568 34.31 14.55 -27.94
CA GLU A 568 33.22 14.24 -28.87
C GLU A 568 33.24 15.16 -30.10
N LYS A 569 33.50 16.45 -29.90
CA LYS A 569 33.64 17.42 -31.00
C LYS A 569 34.84 17.14 -31.90
N LEU A 570 35.97 16.71 -31.34
CA LEU A 570 37.17 16.31 -32.09
C LEU A 570 36.96 15.00 -32.86
N VAL A 571 36.29 14.02 -32.26
CA VAL A 571 35.92 12.75 -32.93
C VAL A 571 34.98 13.02 -34.10
N LEU A 572 33.98 13.89 -33.91
CA LEU A 572 33.07 14.31 -34.99
C LEU A 572 33.81 15.05 -36.11
N ALA A 573 34.78 15.90 -35.78
CA ALA A 573 35.62 16.58 -36.78
C ALA A 573 36.55 15.62 -37.53
N ALA A 574 37.14 14.63 -36.85
CA ALA A 574 37.97 13.60 -37.46
C ALA A 574 37.15 12.67 -38.38
N ALA A 575 35.93 12.30 -37.98
CA ALA A 575 35.01 11.55 -38.81
C ALA A 575 34.60 12.34 -40.07
N ALA A 576 34.37 13.65 -39.95
CA ALA A 576 34.09 14.53 -41.09
C ALA A 576 35.30 14.65 -42.04
N ALA A 577 36.53 14.70 -41.50
CA ALA A 577 37.75 14.72 -42.31
C ALA A 577 38.01 13.38 -43.03
N ALA A 578 37.75 12.25 -42.37
CA ALA A 578 37.84 10.92 -42.98
C ALA A 578 36.80 10.72 -44.10
N ALA A 579 35.59 11.28 -43.95
CA ALA A 579 34.57 11.28 -45.00
C ALA A 579 34.94 12.16 -46.20
N ALA A 580 35.74 13.21 -46.02
CA ALA A 580 36.27 14.02 -47.13
C ALA A 580 37.41 13.30 -47.88
N SER A 581 38.15 12.42 -47.19
CA SER A 581 39.26 11.64 -47.77
C SER A 581 38.82 10.43 -48.62
N SER A 582 37.57 9.98 -48.52
CA SER A 582 37.06 8.78 -49.22
C SER A 582 36.47 9.05 -50.62
N ILE A 583 36.54 10.29 -51.12
CA ILE A 583 36.03 10.67 -52.46
C ILE A 583 37.08 10.47 -53.58
N SER A 584 38.32 10.06 -53.27
CA SER A 584 39.35 9.82 -54.29
C SER A 584 40.05 8.47 -54.11
N THR A 585 39.44 7.39 -54.63
CA THR A 585 40.10 6.35 -55.46
C THR A 585 39.18 5.14 -55.63
N SER A 586 38.74 4.92 -56.87
CA SER A 586 38.07 3.72 -57.35
C SER A 586 39.09 2.69 -57.86
N SER A 587 39.00 1.41 -57.47
CA SER A 587 38.91 0.26 -58.41
C SER A 587 39.21 -1.10 -57.76
N SER A 588 38.45 -2.10 -58.24
CA SER A 588 38.70 -3.55 -58.36
C SER A 588 38.53 -4.49 -57.15
N SER A 589 37.34 -5.10 -57.12
CA SER A 589 36.97 -6.54 -57.12
C SER A 589 37.84 -7.66 -56.47
N PRO A 590 37.19 -8.76 -56.00
CA PRO A 590 37.69 -9.63 -54.93
C PRO A 590 38.06 -11.06 -55.38
N GLN A 591 38.78 -11.83 -54.54
CA GLN A 591 38.50 -13.25 -54.22
C GLN A 591 39.51 -13.85 -53.19
N PRO A 592 39.19 -15.00 -52.54
CA PRO A 592 39.65 -15.38 -51.19
C PRO A 592 40.58 -16.62 -51.16
N MET A 593 41.22 -16.90 -50.01
CA MET A 593 41.27 -18.22 -49.34
C MET A 593 42.35 -18.30 -48.23
N SER A 594 41.93 -18.88 -47.09
CA SER A 594 42.60 -19.78 -46.12
C SER A 594 44.11 -19.69 -45.81
N VAL A 595 44.47 -19.83 -44.51
CA VAL A 595 44.99 -21.05 -43.83
C VAL A 595 45.36 -20.72 -42.37
N GLN A 596 45.12 -21.68 -41.47
CA GLN A 596 45.39 -21.69 -40.02
C GLN A 596 46.84 -22.07 -39.64
N ALA A 597 47.29 -21.47 -38.51
CA ALA A 597 48.16 -21.97 -37.41
C ALA A 597 49.65 -22.28 -37.74
N ALA A 598 50.68 -21.99 -36.93
CA ALA A 598 50.89 -21.84 -35.48
C ALA A 598 52.28 -21.14 -35.23
N PRO A 599 52.94 -21.18 -34.04
CA PRO A 599 52.76 -20.30 -32.88
C PRO A 599 54.15 -19.65 -32.45
N PRO A 600 54.40 -19.11 -31.22
CA PRO A 600 55.23 -17.90 -31.00
C PRO A 600 56.64 -18.20 -30.43
N PRO A 601 57.39 -17.16 -30.00
CA PRO A 601 58.01 -17.29 -28.67
C PRO A 601 58.03 -16.01 -27.80
N SER A 602 57.79 -16.27 -26.51
CA SER A 602 58.46 -15.74 -25.30
C SER A 602 58.34 -14.26 -24.86
N ASP A 603 57.59 -14.10 -23.77
CA ASP A 603 57.66 -13.17 -22.62
C ASP A 603 59.08 -12.74 -22.17
N PRO A 604 59.31 -11.72 -21.29
CA PRO A 604 58.39 -11.22 -20.22
C PRO A 604 58.39 -9.69 -19.94
N VAL A 605 57.50 -9.24 -19.03
CA VAL A 605 57.75 -8.39 -17.83
C VAL A 605 56.52 -7.52 -17.46
N THR A 606 55.81 -7.99 -16.43
CA THR A 606 55.13 -7.36 -15.25
C THR A 606 54.32 -6.04 -15.28
N GLU A 607 53.15 -6.15 -14.62
CA GLU A 607 52.40 -5.19 -13.76
C GLU A 607 51.65 -4.01 -14.41
N ASP A 608 50.31 -4.08 -14.49
CA ASP A 608 49.39 -3.51 -13.47
C ASP A 608 47.90 -3.80 -13.86
N GLU A 609 47.08 -4.31 -12.92
CA GLU A 609 45.67 -4.65 -13.15
C GLU A 609 44.73 -3.44 -12.89
N SER A 610 44.02 -3.00 -13.93
CA SER A 610 42.81 -2.17 -13.85
C SER A 610 41.55 -3.06 -13.78
N PRO A 611 40.48 -2.69 -13.04
CA PRO A 611 39.28 -3.52 -12.94
C PRO A 611 38.52 -3.58 -14.28
N GLY A 612 37.98 -4.76 -14.57
CA GLY A 612 37.60 -5.24 -15.90
C GLY A 612 36.48 -4.48 -16.63
N GLN A 613 36.76 -4.12 -17.88
CA GLN A 613 35.78 -3.72 -18.88
C GLN A 613 35.23 -4.99 -19.53
N ARG A 614 33.96 -5.33 -19.28
CA ARG A 614 33.33 -6.57 -19.77
C ARG A 614 32.52 -6.27 -21.02
N THR A 615 32.98 -6.76 -22.17
CA THR A 615 32.21 -6.79 -23.41
C THR A 615 31.26 -7.99 -23.37
N VAL A 616 29.97 -7.76 -23.57
CA VAL A 616 28.95 -8.83 -23.59
C VAL A 616 28.25 -8.81 -24.94
N GLU A 617 28.26 -9.94 -25.63
CA GLU A 617 27.47 -10.14 -26.85
C GLU A 617 26.06 -10.58 -26.46
N VAL A 618 25.06 -9.73 -26.74
CA VAL A 618 23.66 -10.06 -26.49
C VAL A 618 22.95 -10.31 -27.81
N ALA A 619 22.43 -11.52 -27.99
CA ALA A 619 21.62 -11.90 -29.12
C ALA A 619 20.15 -11.60 -28.82
N ILE A 620 19.56 -10.63 -29.52
CA ILE A 620 18.14 -10.28 -29.39
C ILE A 620 17.35 -11.06 -30.47
N PRO A 621 16.37 -11.90 -30.11
CA PRO A 621 15.58 -12.69 -31.07
C PRO A 621 14.94 -11.79 -32.13
N ASN A 622 15.03 -12.19 -33.41
CA ASN A 622 14.50 -11.46 -34.57
C ASN A 622 15.09 -10.06 -34.84
N VAL A 623 16.13 -9.64 -34.11
CA VAL A 623 16.77 -8.31 -34.24
C VAL A 623 18.27 -8.43 -34.57
N GLY A 624 19.00 -9.41 -34.02
CA GLY A 624 20.42 -9.67 -34.31
C GLY A 624 21.31 -9.69 -33.07
N THR A 625 22.62 -9.90 -33.26
CA THR A 625 23.63 -9.88 -32.18
C THR A 625 24.27 -8.50 -32.07
N PHE A 626 24.27 -7.94 -30.86
CA PHE A 626 24.86 -6.64 -30.58
C PHE A 626 26.03 -6.81 -29.59
N VAL A 627 27.13 -6.10 -29.86
CA VAL A 627 28.27 -6.00 -28.94
C VAL A 627 27.98 -4.84 -28.00
N ILE A 628 27.76 -5.14 -26.72
CA ILE A 628 27.45 -4.12 -25.73
C ILE A 628 28.71 -3.80 -24.93
N GLU A 629 29.07 -2.51 -24.92
CA GLU A 629 30.06 -1.95 -24.01
C GLU A 629 29.35 -1.63 -22.68
N SER A 630 29.49 -2.50 -21.67
CA SER A 630 28.79 -2.32 -20.39
C SER A 630 29.63 -1.53 -19.37
N GLU A 631 29.07 -0.44 -18.85
CA GLU A 631 29.30 0.00 -17.46
C GLU A 631 28.24 -0.71 -16.59
N GLU A 632 28.61 -1.16 -15.39
CA GLU A 632 27.72 -1.92 -14.49
C GLU A 632 26.37 -1.20 -14.27
N GLY A 633 25.26 -1.81 -14.72
CA GLY A 633 23.89 -1.38 -14.39
C GLY A 633 23.15 -0.51 -15.42
N GLY A 634 23.64 -0.37 -16.65
CA GLY A 634 23.07 0.55 -17.66
C GLY A 634 21.76 0.14 -18.36
N TYR A 635 21.38 -1.15 -18.38
CA TYR A 635 20.17 -1.66 -19.03
C TYR A 635 19.71 -2.97 -18.38
N ASP A 636 18.41 -3.24 -18.43
CA ASP A 636 17.80 -4.48 -17.90
C ASP A 636 17.56 -5.48 -19.05
N ASP A 637 18.27 -6.62 -19.00
CA ASP A 637 18.18 -7.70 -20.00
C ASP A 637 16.74 -8.21 -20.17
N GLU A 638 15.95 -8.30 -19.10
CA GLU A 638 14.55 -8.74 -19.16
C GLU A 638 13.67 -7.66 -19.81
N ALA A 639 13.93 -6.38 -19.53
CA ALA A 639 13.18 -5.27 -20.11
C ALA A 639 13.44 -5.14 -21.63
N MET A 640 14.67 -5.35 -22.07
CA MET A 640 15.05 -5.35 -23.50
C MET A 640 14.38 -6.48 -24.28
N MET A 641 14.01 -7.57 -23.61
CA MET A 641 13.35 -8.72 -24.20
C MET A 641 11.83 -8.55 -24.30
N THR A 642 11.25 -7.47 -23.76
CA THR A 642 9.80 -7.23 -23.88
C THR A 642 9.38 -6.96 -25.33
N PRO A 643 8.17 -7.39 -25.76
CA PRO A 643 7.70 -7.16 -27.14
C PRO A 643 7.68 -5.67 -27.54
N ASN A 644 7.38 -4.79 -26.58
CA ASN A 644 7.41 -3.33 -26.78
C ASN A 644 8.82 -2.83 -27.12
N MET A 645 9.82 -3.22 -26.33
CA MET A 645 11.21 -2.79 -26.54
C MET A 645 11.81 -3.39 -27.81
N GLN A 646 11.56 -4.66 -28.09
CA GLN A 646 11.99 -5.29 -29.34
C GLN A 646 11.43 -4.58 -30.58
N GLY A 647 10.17 -4.11 -30.51
CA GLY A 647 9.55 -3.27 -31.53
C GLY A 647 10.29 -1.97 -31.79
N VAL A 648 10.51 -1.21 -30.72
CA VAL A 648 11.22 0.07 -30.74
C VAL A 648 12.63 -0.10 -31.29
N ILE A 649 13.39 -1.11 -30.80
CA ILE A 649 14.75 -1.40 -31.25
C ILE A 649 14.75 -1.77 -32.75
N MET A 650 13.81 -2.60 -33.20
CA MET A 650 13.70 -2.95 -34.62
C MET A 650 13.38 -1.73 -35.50
N ALA A 651 12.49 -0.85 -35.04
CA ALA A 651 12.13 0.37 -35.75
C ALA A 651 13.31 1.36 -35.84
N ILE A 652 14.11 1.46 -34.77
CA ILE A 652 15.36 2.22 -34.74
C ILE A 652 16.38 1.62 -35.71
N GLY A 653 16.58 0.30 -35.71
CA GLY A 653 17.46 -0.39 -36.65
C GLY A 653 17.10 -0.14 -38.13
N LYS A 654 15.80 -0.19 -38.45
CA LYS A 654 15.28 0.14 -39.81
C LYS A 654 15.42 1.61 -40.19
N SER A 655 15.74 2.47 -39.24
CA SER A 655 16.02 3.89 -39.47
C SER A 655 17.53 4.22 -39.63
N SER A 656 18.43 3.23 -39.53
CA SER A 656 19.90 3.42 -39.58
C SER A 656 20.39 4.27 -40.76
N SER A 657 19.93 3.97 -41.97
CA SER A 657 20.35 4.71 -43.17
C SER A 657 19.91 6.17 -43.19
N VAL A 658 18.88 6.53 -42.42
CA VAL A 658 18.41 7.92 -42.24
C VAL A 658 19.13 8.59 -41.08
N TYR A 659 19.47 7.83 -40.03
CA TYR A 659 20.31 8.31 -38.94
C TYR A 659 21.67 8.79 -39.45
N GLU A 660 22.33 7.97 -40.28
CA GLU A 660 23.64 8.28 -40.84
C GLU A 660 23.62 9.48 -41.82
N LYS A 661 22.50 9.71 -42.53
CA LYS A 661 22.40 10.76 -43.55
C LYS A 661 21.80 12.08 -43.05
N ASN A 662 20.88 12.03 -42.09
CA ASN A 662 20.00 13.14 -41.72
C ASN A 662 19.93 13.37 -40.21
N GLY A 663 20.74 12.66 -39.42
CA GLY A 663 20.86 12.84 -37.98
C GLY A 663 19.75 12.19 -37.13
N PRO A 664 19.89 12.28 -35.80
CA PRO A 664 19.06 11.54 -34.84
C PRO A 664 17.59 11.97 -34.84
N GLU A 665 17.30 13.26 -35.04
CA GLU A 665 15.93 13.76 -35.04
C GLU A 665 15.10 13.23 -36.22
N THR A 666 15.67 13.23 -37.42
CA THR A 666 15.00 12.70 -38.63
C THR A 666 14.82 11.19 -38.55
N ALA A 667 15.82 10.48 -37.99
CA ALA A 667 15.75 9.05 -37.75
C ALA A 667 14.68 8.68 -36.73
N PHE A 668 14.58 9.43 -35.63
CA PHE A 668 13.55 9.27 -34.62
C PHE A 668 12.14 9.37 -35.24
N PHE A 669 11.87 10.40 -36.05
CA PHE A 669 10.56 10.54 -36.71
C PHE A 669 10.24 9.39 -37.68
N LYS A 670 11.26 8.80 -38.32
CA LYS A 670 11.06 7.61 -39.14
C LYS A 670 10.79 6.37 -38.28
N ALA A 671 11.55 6.19 -37.20
CA ALA A 671 11.44 5.04 -36.29
C ALA A 671 10.07 5.02 -35.59
N ILE A 672 9.61 6.15 -35.03
CA ILE A 672 8.30 6.23 -34.36
C ILE A 672 7.14 5.97 -35.32
N LYS A 673 7.25 6.40 -36.59
CA LYS A 673 6.26 6.10 -37.64
C LYS A 673 6.24 4.62 -38.01
N LEU A 674 7.41 3.99 -38.11
CA LEU A 674 7.53 2.56 -38.39
C LEU A 674 6.93 1.71 -37.27
N GLU A 675 7.19 2.08 -36.01
CA GLU A 675 6.65 1.36 -34.87
C GLU A 675 5.14 1.57 -34.73
N TYR A 676 4.65 2.81 -34.88
CA TYR A 676 3.22 3.06 -34.91
C TYR A 676 2.50 2.29 -36.03
N ALA A 677 3.07 2.23 -37.23
CA ALA A 677 2.52 1.47 -38.34
C ALA A 677 2.53 -0.05 -38.10
N ARG A 678 3.51 -0.58 -37.35
CA ARG A 678 3.54 -1.99 -36.92
C ARG A 678 2.41 -2.27 -35.93
N LEU A 679 2.29 -1.44 -34.89
CA LEU A 679 1.27 -1.58 -33.84
C LEU A 679 -0.14 -1.37 -34.39
N LEU A 680 -0.32 -0.49 -35.37
CA LEU A 680 -1.60 -0.31 -36.05
C LEU A 680 -2.02 -1.56 -36.84
N ARG A 681 -1.09 -2.26 -37.48
CA ARG A 681 -1.38 -3.53 -38.16
C ARG A 681 -1.80 -4.60 -37.15
N PHE A 682 -1.08 -4.73 -36.04
CA PHE A 682 -1.48 -5.65 -34.95
C PHE A 682 -2.86 -5.35 -34.37
N ALA A 683 -3.25 -4.07 -34.31
CA ALA A 683 -4.59 -3.68 -33.87
C ALA A 683 -5.71 -4.03 -34.87
N GLN A 684 -5.37 -4.21 -36.16
CA GLN A 684 -6.30 -4.51 -37.24
C GLN A 684 -6.36 -5.99 -37.60
N GLU A 685 -5.37 -6.79 -37.19
CA GLU A 685 -5.34 -8.23 -37.38
C GLU A 685 -6.35 -8.92 -36.45
N ASP A 686 -7.17 -9.81 -37.02
CA ASP A 686 -8.07 -10.67 -36.25
C ASP A 686 -7.29 -11.91 -35.80
N THR A 687 -6.87 -11.91 -34.54
CA THR A 687 -6.04 -12.96 -33.96
C THR A 687 -6.85 -13.88 -33.08
N PRO A 688 -6.55 -15.19 -33.05
CA PRO A 688 -7.17 -16.09 -32.10
C PRO A 688 -6.78 -15.70 -30.65
N PRO A 689 -7.58 -16.07 -29.63
CA PRO A 689 -7.41 -15.58 -28.26
C PRO A 689 -6.03 -15.84 -27.63
N GLU A 690 -5.28 -16.84 -28.11
CA GLU A 690 -3.93 -17.16 -27.63
C GLU A 690 -2.86 -16.17 -28.15
N LYS A 691 -3.17 -15.43 -29.23
CA LYS A 691 -2.29 -14.45 -29.88
C LYS A 691 -2.84 -13.02 -29.78
N ASP A 692 -3.50 -12.69 -28.68
CA ASP A 692 -4.07 -11.37 -28.43
C ASP A 692 -2.95 -10.31 -28.24
N TYR A 693 -2.67 -9.53 -29.29
CA TYR A 693 -1.62 -8.51 -29.29
C TYR A 693 -1.82 -7.40 -28.25
N ARG A 694 -3.05 -7.23 -27.71
CA ARG A 694 -3.29 -6.30 -26.59
C ARG A 694 -2.52 -6.69 -25.34
N LEU A 695 -2.23 -7.98 -25.16
CA LEU A 695 -1.43 -8.46 -24.03
C LEU A 695 0.06 -8.14 -24.18
N GLN A 696 0.53 -7.96 -25.40
CA GLN A 696 1.95 -7.71 -25.68
C GLN A 696 2.25 -6.20 -25.80
N HIS A 697 1.26 -5.42 -26.24
CA HIS A 697 1.43 -4.02 -26.60
C HIS A 697 0.32 -3.12 -26.06
N ILE A 698 0.65 -2.23 -25.13
CA ILE A 698 -0.30 -1.25 -24.56
C ILE A 698 -0.90 -0.32 -25.62
N VAL A 699 -0.11 0.05 -26.62
CA VAL A 699 -0.54 0.92 -27.73
C VAL A 699 -1.59 0.21 -28.60
N VAL A 700 -1.51 -1.12 -28.78
CA VAL A 700 -2.53 -1.89 -29.50
C VAL A 700 -3.86 -1.85 -28.74
N TYR A 701 -3.82 -2.03 -27.41
CA TYR A 701 -5.01 -1.87 -26.55
C TYR A 701 -5.62 -0.47 -26.68
N PHE A 702 -4.79 0.58 -26.70
CA PHE A 702 -5.27 1.96 -26.88
C PHE A 702 -5.87 2.20 -28.27
N ILE A 703 -5.28 1.65 -29.34
CA ILE A 703 -5.80 1.79 -30.71
C ILE A 703 -7.18 1.13 -30.84
N GLN A 704 -7.32 -0.13 -30.40
CA GLN A 704 -8.59 -0.88 -30.52
C GLN A 704 -9.71 -0.28 -29.67
N ASN A 705 -9.36 0.42 -28.58
CA ASN A 705 -10.31 1.09 -27.71
C ASN A 705 -10.49 2.59 -28.02
N GLN A 706 -9.93 3.08 -29.12
CA GLN A 706 -10.06 4.47 -29.57
C GLN A 706 -9.58 5.51 -28.54
N ALA A 707 -8.44 5.27 -27.90
CA ALA A 707 -7.83 6.24 -26.98
C ALA A 707 -7.52 7.57 -27.69
N PRO A 708 -7.61 8.72 -26.98
CA PRO A 708 -7.24 10.02 -27.53
C PRO A 708 -5.85 10.01 -28.17
N LYS A 709 -5.71 10.65 -29.34
CA LYS A 709 -4.45 10.70 -30.11
C LYS A 709 -3.26 11.21 -29.29
N LYS A 710 -3.50 12.19 -28.41
CA LYS A 710 -2.49 12.77 -27.50
C LYS A 710 -1.99 11.78 -26.45
N ILE A 711 -2.85 10.86 -25.98
CA ILE A 711 -2.47 9.79 -25.06
C ILE A 711 -1.60 8.75 -25.80
N LEU A 712 -2.03 8.35 -27.01
CA LEU A 712 -1.26 7.45 -27.88
C LEU A 712 0.14 8.01 -28.19
N GLU A 713 0.21 9.29 -28.57
CA GLU A 713 1.46 9.99 -28.87
C GLU A 713 2.39 10.03 -27.66
N ARG A 714 1.89 10.43 -26.49
CA ARG A 714 2.67 10.46 -25.25
C ARG A 714 3.17 9.07 -24.85
N THR A 715 2.33 8.04 -24.96
CA THR A 715 2.72 6.65 -24.62
C THR A 715 3.80 6.11 -25.57
N LEU A 716 3.69 6.35 -26.88
CA LEU A 716 4.74 5.99 -27.84
C LEU A 716 6.05 6.75 -27.57
N LEU A 717 5.96 8.04 -27.29
CA LEU A 717 7.14 8.83 -26.93
C LEU A 717 7.82 8.29 -25.66
N THR A 718 7.02 7.86 -24.68
CA THR A 718 7.53 7.26 -23.44
C THR A 718 8.27 5.95 -23.72
N GLN A 719 7.77 5.12 -24.64
CA GLN A 719 8.47 3.90 -25.07
C GLN A 719 9.81 4.19 -25.75
N PHE A 720 9.89 5.26 -26.55
CA PHE A 720 11.16 5.68 -27.18
C PHE A 720 12.09 6.42 -26.22
N ALA A 721 11.62 6.88 -25.06
CA ALA A 721 12.40 7.57 -24.04
C ALA A 721 12.93 6.64 -22.93
N ASP A 722 12.63 5.35 -23.03
CA ASP A 722 13.00 4.32 -22.06
C ASP A 722 14.53 4.23 -21.90
N ARG A 723 15.00 4.19 -20.64
CA ARG A 723 16.43 4.16 -20.32
C ARG A 723 17.13 2.91 -20.86
N ASN A 724 16.40 1.82 -21.05
CA ASN A 724 16.93 0.55 -21.55
C ASN A 724 17.27 0.61 -23.04
N LEU A 725 17.11 1.76 -23.72
CA LEU A 725 17.64 2.02 -25.07
C LEU A 725 19.08 2.56 -25.05
N ALA A 726 19.69 2.77 -23.88
CA ALA A 726 21.02 3.38 -23.76
C ALA A 726 22.20 2.43 -24.08
N PHE A 727 21.93 1.19 -24.51
CA PHE A 727 22.95 0.16 -24.80
C PHE A 727 23.74 0.39 -26.10
N ASP A 728 23.24 1.26 -26.99
CA ASP A 728 23.85 1.56 -28.29
C ASP A 728 23.74 3.07 -28.57
N GLU A 729 24.78 3.68 -29.12
CA GLU A 729 24.87 5.14 -29.33
C GLU A 729 23.76 5.69 -30.25
N ARG A 730 23.30 4.89 -31.24
CA ARG A 730 22.17 5.28 -32.09
C ARG A 730 20.86 5.24 -31.30
N CYS A 731 20.63 4.18 -30.54
CA CYS A 731 19.45 4.04 -29.68
C CYS A 731 19.39 5.13 -28.61
N LYS A 732 20.52 5.43 -27.96
CA LYS A 732 20.70 6.51 -26.97
C LYS A 732 20.43 7.90 -27.56
N SER A 733 20.95 8.17 -28.76
CA SER A 733 20.73 9.45 -29.44
C SER A 733 19.26 9.66 -29.81
N ILE A 734 18.58 8.62 -30.29
CA ILE A 734 17.13 8.66 -30.59
C ILE A 734 16.30 8.77 -29.30
N MET A 735 16.71 8.10 -28.23
CA MET A 735 16.09 8.19 -26.91
C MET A 735 16.15 9.61 -26.34
N ASN A 736 17.30 10.29 -26.46
CA ASN A 736 17.44 11.68 -26.03
C ASN A 736 16.53 12.64 -26.82
N VAL A 737 16.35 12.40 -28.13
CA VAL A 737 15.37 13.14 -28.93
C VAL A 737 13.95 12.90 -28.41
N ALA A 738 13.58 11.66 -28.10
CA ALA A 738 12.25 11.34 -27.56
C ALA A 738 11.99 12.02 -26.21
N ARG A 739 12.98 12.05 -25.30
CA ARG A 739 12.91 12.77 -24.01
C ARG A 739 12.71 14.26 -24.21
N ALA A 740 13.51 14.89 -25.08
CA ALA A 740 13.35 16.30 -25.40
C ALA A 740 11.96 16.62 -25.98
N LYS A 741 11.38 15.71 -26.78
CA LYS A 741 10.00 15.87 -27.29
C LYS A 741 8.94 15.67 -26.20
N LEU A 742 9.15 14.79 -25.23
CA LEU A 742 8.26 14.62 -24.07
C LEU A 742 8.22 15.87 -23.19
N ASP A 743 9.37 16.50 -22.95
CA ASP A 743 9.50 17.71 -22.12
C ASP A 743 8.80 18.93 -22.76
N LEU A 744 8.66 18.93 -24.08
CA LEU A 744 7.94 19.96 -24.83
C LEU A 744 6.41 19.81 -24.77
N ILE A 745 5.88 18.69 -24.29
CA ILE A 745 4.43 18.50 -24.11
C ILE A 745 3.97 19.26 -22.87
N LYS A 746 3.23 20.35 -23.08
CA LYS A 746 2.72 21.17 -21.97
C LYS A 746 1.67 20.41 -21.13
N PRO A 747 1.58 20.65 -19.82
CA PRO A 747 0.60 20.02 -18.93
C PRO A 747 -0.87 20.23 -19.37
N GLU A 748 -1.16 21.31 -20.11
CA GLU A 748 -2.51 21.60 -20.60
C GLU A 748 -2.88 20.82 -21.87
N GLU A 749 -1.92 20.19 -22.56
CA GLU A 749 -2.16 19.46 -23.82
C GLU A 749 -2.57 18.00 -23.61
N VAL A 750 -2.25 17.41 -22.46
CA VAL A 750 -2.58 16.04 -22.10
C VAL A 750 -3.19 16.03 -20.71
N ASN A 751 -4.45 15.60 -20.60
CA ASN A 751 -5.06 15.37 -19.30
C ASN A 751 -4.35 14.20 -18.61
N MET A 752 -3.53 14.50 -17.59
CA MET A 752 -2.74 13.49 -16.87
C MET A 752 -3.60 12.53 -16.05
N ASP A 753 -4.78 12.96 -15.57
CA ASP A 753 -5.73 12.07 -14.90
C ASP A 753 -6.32 11.06 -15.89
N GLU A 754 -6.63 11.50 -17.11
CA GLU A 754 -7.11 10.63 -18.18
C GLU A 754 -6.01 9.67 -18.66
N TYR A 755 -4.79 10.17 -18.88
CA TYR A 755 -3.62 9.37 -19.22
C TYR A 755 -3.37 8.25 -18.19
N GLU A 756 -3.39 8.58 -16.91
CA GLU A 756 -3.20 7.64 -15.81
C GLU A 756 -4.35 6.62 -15.74
N MET A 757 -5.60 7.06 -15.94
CA MET A 757 -6.77 6.17 -15.96
C MET A 757 -6.65 5.10 -17.06
N TRP A 758 -6.19 5.48 -18.26
CA TRP A 758 -5.98 4.55 -19.38
C TRP A 758 -4.88 3.52 -19.08
N HIS A 759 -3.77 3.94 -18.48
CA HIS A 759 -2.67 3.03 -18.10
C HIS A 759 -3.07 2.13 -16.93
N GLN A 760 -3.82 2.63 -15.95
CA GLN A 760 -4.35 1.82 -14.85
C GLN A 760 -5.37 0.80 -15.33
N THR A 761 -6.24 1.18 -16.27
CA THR A 761 -7.22 0.26 -16.86
C THR A 761 -6.52 -0.86 -17.62
N PHE A 762 -5.51 -0.52 -18.43
CA PHE A 762 -4.65 -1.50 -19.10
C PHE A 762 -3.94 -2.42 -18.10
N GLN A 763 -3.26 -1.87 -17.08
CA GLN A 763 -2.57 -2.66 -16.06
C GLN A 763 -3.55 -3.59 -15.32
N ARG A 764 -4.73 -3.11 -14.90
CA ARG A 764 -5.71 -3.93 -14.19
C ARG A 764 -6.29 -5.04 -15.06
N SER A 765 -6.54 -4.76 -16.34
CA SER A 765 -6.97 -5.76 -17.34
C SER A 765 -5.90 -6.82 -17.57
N PHE A 766 -4.66 -6.38 -17.83
CA PHE A 766 -3.53 -7.21 -18.19
C PHE A 766 -3.06 -8.10 -17.02
N TYR A 767 -2.71 -7.49 -15.88
CA TYR A 767 -2.15 -8.23 -14.76
C TYR A 767 -3.16 -9.24 -14.18
N ARG A 768 -4.44 -8.89 -14.05
CA ARG A 768 -5.43 -9.82 -13.47
C ARG A 768 -5.68 -11.04 -14.35
N ARG A 769 -5.80 -10.86 -15.67
CA ARG A 769 -5.96 -11.99 -16.60
C ARG A 769 -4.74 -12.90 -16.56
N VAL A 770 -3.55 -12.33 -16.71
CA VAL A 770 -2.34 -13.14 -16.85
C VAL A 770 -1.95 -13.81 -15.54
N THR A 771 -2.13 -13.14 -14.40
CA THR A 771 -1.96 -13.78 -13.07
C THR A 771 -3.01 -14.86 -12.81
N SER A 772 -4.27 -14.68 -13.23
CA SER A 772 -5.32 -15.70 -13.05
C SER A 772 -5.10 -16.98 -13.85
N VAL A 773 -4.48 -16.87 -15.04
CA VAL A 773 -4.13 -18.03 -15.88
C VAL A 773 -2.78 -18.61 -15.46
N HIS A 774 -1.81 -17.78 -15.05
CA HIS A 774 -0.51 -18.22 -14.54
C HIS A 774 -0.62 -19.10 -13.29
N LEU A 775 -1.56 -18.80 -12.39
CA LEU A 775 -1.76 -19.57 -11.16
C LEU A 775 -2.53 -20.89 -11.37
N LEU A 776 -3.06 -21.14 -12.56
CA LEU A 776 -3.96 -22.27 -12.82
C LEU A 776 -3.26 -23.64 -12.75
N CYS A 777 -1.93 -23.69 -12.93
CA CYS A 777 -1.13 -24.93 -12.86
C CYS A 777 -0.36 -25.15 -11.55
N PRO A 778 0.24 -24.14 -10.89
CA PRO A 778 1.02 -24.38 -9.67
C PRO A 778 0.16 -24.55 -8.40
N SER A 779 -1.01 -23.90 -8.31
CA SER A 779 -1.89 -23.99 -7.12
C SER A 779 -3.31 -23.51 -7.43
N TYR A 780 -4.27 -24.45 -7.53
CA TYR A 780 -5.68 -24.10 -7.72
C TYR A 780 -6.24 -23.23 -6.58
N MET A 781 -5.73 -23.43 -5.36
CA MET A 781 -6.15 -22.69 -4.16
C MET A 781 -5.84 -21.20 -4.30
N GLU A 782 -4.65 -20.88 -4.80
CA GLU A 782 -4.24 -19.50 -5.05
C GLU A 782 -4.95 -18.91 -6.26
N ALA A 783 -5.18 -19.70 -7.32
CA ALA A 783 -5.79 -19.25 -8.57
C ALA A 783 -7.26 -18.81 -8.45
N LEU A 784 -8.03 -19.48 -7.59
CA LEU A 784 -9.49 -19.31 -7.53
C LEU A 784 -9.93 -17.87 -7.28
N MET A 785 -9.31 -17.19 -6.31
CA MET A 785 -9.63 -15.80 -5.99
C MET A 785 -9.31 -14.86 -7.16
N PHE A 786 -8.17 -15.06 -7.83
CA PHE A 786 -7.83 -14.25 -9.00
C PHE A 786 -8.84 -14.47 -10.14
N LEU A 787 -9.27 -15.71 -10.39
CA LEU A 787 -10.24 -16.02 -11.46
C LEU A 787 -11.62 -15.40 -11.21
N ILE A 788 -12.11 -15.43 -9.97
CA ILE A 788 -13.42 -14.84 -9.62
C ILE A 788 -13.41 -13.33 -9.81
N TYR A 789 -12.40 -12.65 -9.27
CA TYR A 789 -12.28 -11.20 -9.48
C TYR A 789 -12.02 -10.86 -10.94
N SER A 790 -11.14 -11.59 -11.64
CA SER A 790 -10.87 -11.37 -13.07
C SER A 790 -12.14 -11.45 -13.90
N TYR A 791 -13.01 -12.44 -13.64
CA TYR A 791 -14.28 -12.57 -14.35
C TYR A 791 -15.25 -11.41 -14.06
N GLN A 792 -15.41 -11.00 -12.79
CA GLN A 792 -16.26 -9.86 -12.41
C GLN A 792 -15.79 -8.53 -13.03
N TYR A 793 -14.49 -8.22 -12.92
CA TYR A 793 -13.93 -7.01 -13.53
C TYR A 793 -13.97 -7.05 -15.05
N ASN A 794 -13.78 -8.23 -15.65
CA ASN A 794 -13.87 -8.38 -17.10
C ASN A 794 -15.25 -8.00 -17.63
N LYS A 795 -16.31 -8.38 -16.92
CA LYS A 795 -17.69 -8.01 -17.26
C LYS A 795 -17.92 -6.49 -17.21
N GLU A 796 -17.38 -5.82 -16.18
CA GLU A 796 -17.39 -4.36 -16.09
C GLU A 796 -16.65 -3.72 -17.28
N LEU A 797 -15.50 -4.28 -17.68
CA LEU A 797 -14.73 -3.78 -18.81
C LEU A 797 -15.45 -3.98 -20.14
N LEU A 798 -16.00 -5.17 -20.41
CA LEU A 798 -16.76 -5.47 -21.63
C LEU A 798 -17.98 -4.54 -21.79
N SER A 799 -18.62 -4.13 -20.68
CA SER A 799 -19.70 -3.14 -20.71
C SER A 799 -19.28 -1.76 -21.25
N LYS A 800 -17.99 -1.42 -21.13
CA LYS A 800 -17.39 -0.17 -21.61
C LYS A 800 -16.83 -0.28 -23.04
N GLY A 801 -16.88 -1.46 -23.64
CA GLY A 801 -16.47 -1.70 -25.03
C GLY A 801 -15.94 -3.12 -25.26
N ARG A 802 -16.21 -3.67 -26.46
CA ARG A 802 -15.83 -5.04 -26.84
C ARG A 802 -14.33 -5.34 -26.66
N TYR A 803 -13.46 -4.37 -26.90
CA TYR A 803 -12.00 -4.54 -26.82
C TYR A 803 -11.40 -4.07 -25.47
N ARG A 804 -12.24 -3.60 -24.54
CA ARG A 804 -11.82 -3.15 -23.20
C ARG A 804 -11.53 -4.32 -22.27
N GLY A 805 -12.32 -5.37 -22.44
CA GLY A 805 -12.18 -6.63 -21.74
C GLY A 805 -11.74 -7.75 -22.67
N HIS A 806 -11.96 -8.96 -22.20
CA HIS A 806 -11.33 -10.20 -22.57
C HIS A 806 -12.42 -11.26 -22.75
N ASP A 807 -12.11 -12.38 -23.42
CA ASP A 807 -13.08 -13.45 -23.68
C ASP A 807 -13.73 -13.95 -22.38
N GLU A 808 -15.05 -13.75 -22.28
CA GLU A 808 -15.85 -14.09 -21.10
C GLU A 808 -16.04 -15.61 -20.96
N GLU A 809 -16.17 -16.34 -22.07
CA GLU A 809 -16.36 -17.80 -22.05
C GLU A 809 -15.13 -18.51 -21.52
N LEU A 810 -13.94 -18.07 -21.95
CA LEU A 810 -12.66 -18.64 -21.53
C LEU A 810 -12.40 -18.39 -20.03
N LEU A 811 -12.64 -17.16 -19.54
CA LEU A 811 -12.50 -16.86 -18.11
C LEU A 811 -13.52 -17.62 -17.26
N GLY A 812 -14.75 -17.73 -17.76
CA GLY A 812 -15.79 -18.54 -17.11
C GLY A 812 -15.40 -20.01 -17.02
N HIS A 813 -14.81 -20.58 -18.08
CA HIS A 813 -14.34 -21.97 -18.11
C HIS A 813 -13.28 -22.24 -17.05
N TYR A 814 -12.23 -21.43 -17.00
CA TYR A 814 -11.14 -21.59 -16.04
C TYR A 814 -11.60 -21.41 -14.59
N ARG A 815 -12.51 -20.45 -14.35
CA ARG A 815 -13.13 -20.24 -13.04
C ARG A 815 -13.87 -21.49 -12.55
N ARG A 816 -14.69 -22.11 -13.41
CA ARG A 816 -15.41 -23.36 -13.09
C ARG A 816 -14.46 -24.53 -12.89
N GLN A 817 -13.49 -24.71 -13.79
CA GLN A 817 -12.53 -25.81 -13.72
C GLN A 817 -11.72 -25.77 -12.41
N CYS A 818 -11.33 -24.58 -11.97
CA CYS A 818 -10.62 -24.38 -10.71
C CYS A 818 -11.46 -24.80 -9.50
N LEU A 819 -12.74 -24.41 -9.44
CA LEU A 819 -13.67 -24.84 -8.40
C LEU A 819 -13.87 -26.36 -8.38
N LEU A 820 -14.07 -26.97 -9.55
CA LEU A 820 -14.26 -28.42 -9.67
C LEU A 820 -13.02 -29.19 -9.23
N LYS A 821 -11.81 -28.74 -9.59
CA LYS A 821 -10.54 -29.37 -9.17
C LYS A 821 -10.30 -29.25 -7.66
N LEU A 822 -10.60 -28.10 -7.07
CA LEU A 822 -10.52 -27.90 -5.63
C LEU A 822 -11.53 -28.78 -4.88
N ASN A 823 -12.74 -28.92 -5.42
CA ASN A 823 -13.75 -29.82 -4.89
C ASN A 823 -13.31 -31.29 -4.97
N GLU A 824 -12.73 -31.73 -6.09
CA GLU A 824 -12.17 -33.08 -6.23
C GLU A 824 -11.04 -33.33 -5.21
N GLN A 825 -10.15 -32.35 -5.01
CA GLN A 825 -9.06 -32.45 -4.05
C GLN A 825 -9.57 -32.55 -2.60
N ALA A 826 -10.56 -31.72 -2.23
CA ALA A 826 -11.18 -31.79 -0.91
C ALA A 826 -11.94 -33.11 -0.70
N ALA A 827 -12.63 -33.60 -1.72
CA ALA A 827 -13.32 -34.90 -1.66
C ALA A 827 -12.33 -36.06 -1.49
N ALA A 828 -11.18 -36.04 -2.18
CA ALA A 828 -10.13 -37.04 -2.01
C ALA A 828 -9.51 -37.03 -0.60
N MET A 829 -9.29 -35.84 -0.02
CA MET A 829 -8.84 -35.68 1.37
C MET A 829 -9.90 -36.13 2.39
N PHE A 830 -11.18 -36.02 2.06
CA PHE A 830 -12.26 -36.54 2.88
C PHE A 830 -12.31 -38.08 2.82
N GLU A 831 -12.07 -38.66 1.65
CA GLU A 831 -12.07 -40.11 1.42
C GLU A 831 -10.89 -40.84 2.07
N SER A 832 -9.80 -40.16 2.40
CA SER A 832 -8.65 -40.80 3.07
C SER A 832 -8.95 -41.25 4.50
N GLY A 833 -9.95 -40.64 5.16
CA GLY A 833 -10.37 -40.99 6.52
C GLY A 833 -9.41 -40.51 7.62
N GLU A 834 -8.25 -39.95 7.26
CA GLU A 834 -7.29 -39.42 8.22
C GLU A 834 -7.77 -38.06 8.74
N GLU A 835 -7.93 -37.93 10.06
CA GLU A 835 -8.43 -36.70 10.71
C GLU A 835 -7.77 -35.39 10.21
N PRO A 836 -6.44 -35.28 10.05
CA PRO A 836 -5.82 -34.06 9.56
C PRO A 836 -6.15 -33.76 8.10
N GLU A 837 -6.26 -34.78 7.24
CA GLU A 837 -6.62 -34.61 5.83
C GLU A 837 -8.10 -34.26 5.68
N VAL A 838 -8.98 -34.93 6.41
CA VAL A 838 -10.43 -34.67 6.45
C VAL A 838 -10.70 -33.22 6.93
N SER A 839 -10.04 -32.77 8.00
CA SER A 839 -10.17 -31.39 8.48
C SER A 839 -9.63 -30.38 7.47
N THR A 840 -8.52 -30.69 6.78
CA THR A 840 -7.95 -29.82 5.74
C THR A 840 -8.87 -29.71 4.52
N GLY A 841 -9.42 -30.83 4.04
CA GLY A 841 -10.35 -30.89 2.91
C GLY A 841 -11.66 -30.16 3.19
N LEU A 842 -12.25 -30.35 4.37
CA LEU A 842 -13.45 -29.63 4.79
C LEU A 842 -13.16 -28.14 5.06
N GLY A 843 -11.98 -27.80 5.56
CA GLY A 843 -11.52 -26.40 5.67
C GLY A 843 -11.46 -25.72 4.31
N LEU A 844 -10.87 -26.38 3.30
CA LEU A 844 -10.82 -25.90 1.93
C LEU A 844 -12.21 -25.65 1.35
N MET A 845 -13.17 -26.54 1.60
CA MET A 845 -14.55 -26.33 1.15
C MET A 845 -15.23 -25.16 1.87
N ASN A 846 -15.17 -25.10 3.20
CA ASN A 846 -15.87 -24.09 4.01
C ASN A 846 -15.27 -22.68 3.88
N GLU A 847 -13.95 -22.56 3.74
CA GLU A 847 -13.29 -21.27 3.74
C GLU A 847 -13.16 -20.67 2.35
N LEU A 848 -13.06 -21.53 1.32
CA LEU A 848 -12.73 -21.10 -0.04
C LEU A 848 -13.80 -21.47 -1.07
N VAL A 849 -14.21 -22.73 -1.19
CA VAL A 849 -15.10 -23.17 -2.28
C VAL A 849 -16.55 -22.72 -2.07
N VAL A 850 -17.15 -23.00 -0.91
CA VAL A 850 -18.57 -22.68 -0.62
C VAL A 850 -18.85 -21.17 -0.68
N PRO A 851 -18.02 -20.28 -0.11
CA PRO A 851 -18.24 -18.83 -0.22
C PRO A 851 -18.16 -18.29 -1.65
N CYS A 852 -17.55 -19.04 -2.58
CA CYS A 852 -17.44 -18.66 -3.99
C CYS A 852 -18.64 -19.07 -4.85
N ILE A 853 -19.45 -20.03 -4.40
CA ILE A 853 -20.62 -20.54 -5.14
C ILE A 853 -21.63 -19.42 -5.41
N PRO A 854 -22.01 -18.55 -4.45
CA PRO A 854 -22.89 -17.42 -4.73
C PRO A 854 -22.33 -16.47 -5.79
N LEU A 855 -21.00 -16.28 -5.84
CA LEU A 855 -20.33 -15.42 -6.82
C LEU A 855 -20.31 -16.04 -8.22
N LEU A 856 -20.38 -17.36 -8.32
CA LEU A 856 -20.53 -18.09 -9.57
C LEU A 856 -21.95 -17.96 -10.12
N LEU A 857 -22.95 -18.04 -9.23
CA LEU A 857 -24.38 -18.08 -9.58
C LEU A 857 -25.01 -16.71 -9.87
N VAL A 858 -24.31 -15.59 -9.69
CA VAL A 858 -24.83 -14.22 -9.93
C VAL A 858 -25.42 -14.01 -11.34
N HIS A 859 -25.02 -14.82 -12.30
CA HIS A 859 -25.41 -14.66 -13.71
C HIS A 859 -26.18 -15.84 -14.30
N ASP A 860 -26.51 -16.85 -13.49
CA ASP A 860 -27.34 -18.02 -13.86
C ASP A 860 -27.00 -18.63 -15.23
N THR A 861 -25.71 -18.78 -15.54
CA THR A 861 -25.32 -19.50 -16.77
C THR A 861 -25.50 -21.00 -16.57
N GLU A 862 -26.04 -21.69 -17.58
CA GLU A 862 -26.27 -23.15 -17.53
C GLU A 862 -25.00 -23.93 -17.15
N ARG A 863 -23.85 -23.51 -17.68
CA ARG A 863 -22.55 -24.12 -17.37
C ARG A 863 -22.10 -23.91 -15.91
N ASP A 864 -22.44 -22.77 -15.31
CA ASP A 864 -22.12 -22.49 -13.90
C ASP A 864 -23.04 -23.29 -12.95
N LEU A 865 -24.32 -23.42 -13.29
CA LEU A 865 -25.28 -24.25 -12.56
C LEU A 865 -24.87 -25.72 -12.55
N LEU A 866 -24.53 -26.27 -13.72
CA LEU A 866 -24.05 -27.65 -13.86
C LEU A 866 -22.81 -27.92 -13.00
N ALA A 867 -21.83 -27.00 -12.98
CA ALA A 867 -20.64 -27.17 -12.15
C ALA A 867 -20.95 -27.19 -10.65
N VAL A 868 -21.92 -26.40 -10.18
CA VAL A 868 -22.36 -26.42 -8.77
C VAL A 868 -23.12 -27.69 -8.45
N GLU A 869 -23.97 -28.16 -9.35
CA GLU A 869 -24.68 -29.43 -9.22
C GLU A 869 -23.71 -30.62 -9.18
N ASP A 870 -22.67 -30.64 -10.02
CA ASP A 870 -21.62 -31.66 -10.00
C ASP A 870 -20.93 -31.73 -8.63
N MET A 871 -20.58 -30.57 -8.04
CA MET A 871 -20.00 -30.53 -6.70
C MET A 871 -20.98 -31.06 -5.64
N ARG A 872 -22.25 -30.61 -5.68
CA ARG A 872 -23.29 -31.08 -4.75
C ARG A 872 -23.51 -32.58 -4.86
N ASN A 873 -23.65 -33.09 -6.08
CA ASN A 873 -23.83 -34.51 -6.36
C ASN A 873 -22.66 -35.34 -5.83
N ARG A 874 -21.42 -34.84 -6.00
CA ARG A 874 -20.23 -35.51 -5.47
C ARG A 874 -20.30 -35.69 -3.95
N TRP A 875 -20.60 -34.65 -3.19
CA TRP A 875 -20.69 -34.75 -1.73
C TRP A 875 -21.95 -35.47 -1.23
N CYS A 876 -23.08 -35.31 -1.93
CA CYS A 876 -24.29 -36.06 -1.62
C CYS A 876 -24.15 -37.57 -1.91
N SER A 877 -23.23 -37.98 -2.78
CA SER A 877 -22.98 -39.41 -3.05
C SER A 877 -22.49 -40.19 -1.83
N TYR A 878 -21.93 -39.51 -0.82
CA TYR A 878 -21.50 -40.10 0.45
C TYR A 878 -22.68 -40.39 1.40
N LEU A 879 -23.86 -39.82 1.16
CA LEU A 879 -25.05 -40.10 1.97
C LEU A 879 -25.49 -41.55 1.79
N GLY A 880 -25.48 -42.31 2.89
CA GLY A 880 -25.89 -43.72 2.90
C GLY A 880 -24.77 -44.72 2.62
N GLN A 881 -23.52 -44.27 2.47
CA GLN A 881 -22.35 -45.16 2.47
C GLN A 881 -21.92 -45.50 3.92
N GLU A 882 -21.39 -46.70 4.14
CA GLU A 882 -20.81 -47.09 5.44
C GLU A 882 -19.49 -46.33 5.66
N MET A 883 -19.38 -45.58 6.75
CA MET A 883 -18.20 -44.79 7.13
C MET A 883 -18.07 -44.66 8.65
N GLU A 884 -16.90 -44.25 9.13
CA GLU A 884 -16.64 -44.03 10.55
C GLU A 884 -17.57 -42.96 11.16
N PRO A 885 -18.04 -43.11 12.41
CA PRO A 885 -19.02 -42.20 13.02
C PRO A 885 -18.59 -40.73 13.03
N ASN A 886 -17.28 -40.47 13.24
CA ASN A 886 -16.70 -39.13 13.22
C ASN A 886 -16.75 -38.50 11.82
N LEU A 887 -16.50 -39.27 10.76
CA LEU A 887 -16.61 -38.78 9.39
C LEU A 887 -18.07 -38.49 9.02
N GLN A 888 -19.00 -39.33 9.46
CA GLN A 888 -20.43 -39.17 9.23
C GLN A 888 -20.97 -37.89 9.90
N GLU A 889 -20.52 -37.60 11.12
CA GLU A 889 -20.84 -36.36 11.84
C GLU A 889 -20.32 -35.13 11.08
N LYS A 890 -19.03 -35.12 10.70
CA LYS A 890 -18.42 -34.02 9.94
C LYS A 890 -19.09 -33.79 8.57
N LEU A 891 -19.50 -34.85 7.88
CA LEU A 891 -20.25 -34.75 6.62
C LEU A 891 -21.65 -34.15 6.84
N THR A 892 -22.33 -34.57 7.91
CA THR A 892 -23.66 -34.07 8.28
C THR A 892 -23.63 -32.57 8.60
N ASP A 893 -22.56 -32.09 9.24
CA ASP A 893 -22.35 -30.68 9.54
C ASP A 893 -21.98 -29.84 8.30
N PHE A 894 -21.30 -30.45 7.32
CA PHE A 894 -20.85 -29.76 6.12
C PHE A 894 -21.93 -29.61 5.05
N LEU A 895 -22.70 -30.67 4.76
CA LEU A 895 -23.66 -30.72 3.66
C LEU A 895 -24.68 -29.56 3.63
N PRO A 896 -25.24 -29.10 4.76
CA PRO A 896 -26.15 -27.96 4.77
C PRO A 896 -25.54 -26.68 4.20
N LYS A 897 -24.24 -26.45 4.40
CA LYS A 897 -23.52 -25.26 3.90
C LYS A 897 -23.33 -25.27 2.39
N LEU A 898 -23.07 -26.46 1.83
CA LEU A 898 -22.94 -26.66 0.38
C LEU A 898 -24.30 -26.59 -0.37
N LEU A 899 -25.38 -27.03 0.30
CA LEU A 899 -26.72 -27.04 -0.28
C LEU A 899 -27.43 -25.68 -0.13
N ASP A 900 -27.23 -24.95 0.97
CA ASP A 900 -27.80 -23.62 1.23
C ASP A 900 -26.69 -22.54 1.40
N CYS A 901 -26.12 -22.12 0.27
CA CYS A 901 -25.07 -21.09 0.23
C CYS A 901 -25.59 -19.65 0.44
N SER A 902 -26.88 -19.44 0.77
CA SER A 902 -27.54 -18.13 0.78
C SER A 902 -27.06 -17.19 1.89
N ALA A 903 -26.38 -17.71 2.91
CA ALA A 903 -25.91 -16.96 4.07
C ALA A 903 -24.37 -16.80 4.15
N GLU A 904 -23.61 -17.45 3.26
CA GLU A 904 -22.13 -17.52 3.33
C GLU A 904 -21.42 -16.60 2.33
N ILE A 905 -22.02 -15.46 1.95
CA ILE A 905 -21.30 -14.42 1.20
C ILE A 905 -20.29 -13.78 2.16
N LYS A 906 -19.12 -14.39 2.33
CA LYS A 906 -17.96 -13.66 2.85
C LYS A 906 -17.68 -12.55 1.84
N SER A 907 -17.76 -11.30 2.28
CA SER A 907 -17.25 -10.19 1.49
C SER A 907 -15.72 -10.33 1.42
N PHE A 908 -15.24 -10.96 0.35
CA PHE A 908 -13.86 -10.80 -0.05
C PHE A 908 -13.71 -9.29 -0.33
N HIS A 909 -13.18 -8.53 0.62
CA HIS A 909 -13.13 -7.07 0.52
C HIS A 909 -11.93 -6.59 -0.30
N ASP A 910 -10.89 -7.43 -0.42
CA ASP A 910 -9.68 -7.08 -1.14
C ASP A 910 -9.33 -8.13 -2.22
N PRO A 911 -8.95 -7.69 -3.43
CA PRO A 911 -8.41 -8.58 -4.45
C PRO A 911 -7.03 -9.09 -4.01
N PRO A 912 -6.68 -10.35 -4.32
CA PRO A 912 -5.38 -10.90 -3.94
C PRO A 912 -4.22 -10.12 -4.59
N LYS A 913 -3.12 -9.97 -3.83
CA LYS A 913 -1.94 -9.19 -4.27
C LYS A 913 -1.27 -9.89 -5.46
N LEU A 914 -1.05 -9.14 -6.54
CA LEU A 914 -0.41 -9.65 -7.74
C LEU A 914 1.08 -9.95 -7.45
N PRO A 915 1.62 -11.12 -7.82
CA PRO A 915 3.04 -11.41 -7.72
C PRO A 915 3.87 -10.54 -8.69
N SER A 916 5.13 -10.32 -8.37
CA SER A 916 6.07 -9.49 -9.15
C SER A 916 6.66 -10.26 -10.34
N TYR A 917 5.82 -10.61 -11.33
CA TYR A 917 6.29 -11.20 -12.59
C TYR A 917 6.57 -10.11 -13.64
N SER A 918 7.55 -10.36 -14.51
CA SER A 918 7.80 -9.48 -15.64
C SER A 918 6.66 -9.58 -16.67
N THR A 919 6.43 -8.50 -17.43
CA THR A 919 5.36 -8.46 -18.46
C THR A 919 5.60 -9.54 -19.54
N LEU A 920 6.87 -9.84 -19.82
CA LEU A 920 7.29 -10.85 -20.77
C LEU A 920 6.98 -12.27 -20.26
N GLU A 921 7.42 -12.60 -19.04
CA GLU A 921 7.16 -13.91 -18.42
C GLU A 921 5.67 -14.23 -18.36
N LEU A 922 4.86 -13.23 -18.01
CA LEU A 922 3.42 -13.31 -17.98
C LEU A 922 2.87 -13.64 -19.40
N SER A 923 3.30 -12.89 -20.42
CA SER A 923 2.82 -13.07 -21.79
C SER A 923 3.19 -14.43 -22.41
N GLU A 924 4.41 -14.92 -22.17
CA GLU A 924 4.88 -16.21 -22.70
C GLU A 924 4.17 -17.39 -22.03
N ARG A 925 3.99 -17.33 -20.72
CA ARG A 925 3.26 -18.36 -19.96
C ARG A 925 1.78 -18.38 -20.29
N PHE A 926 1.16 -17.22 -20.53
CA PHE A 926 -0.22 -17.13 -21.04
C PHE A 926 -0.35 -17.84 -22.39
N GLY A 927 0.56 -17.56 -23.35
CA GLY A 927 0.56 -18.19 -24.66
C GLY A 927 0.71 -19.71 -24.59
N ALA A 928 1.59 -20.21 -23.71
CA ALA A 928 1.79 -21.65 -23.49
C ALA A 928 0.55 -22.35 -22.91
N LEU A 929 -0.08 -21.75 -21.88
CA LEU A 929 -1.27 -22.31 -21.23
C LEU A 929 -2.52 -22.24 -22.13
N ALA A 930 -2.71 -21.12 -22.82
CA ALA A 930 -3.80 -20.97 -23.78
C ALA A 930 -3.69 -21.99 -24.93
N SER A 931 -2.47 -22.25 -25.43
CA SER A 931 -2.21 -23.26 -26.47
C SER A 931 -2.44 -24.69 -25.98
N SER A 932 -2.02 -25.02 -24.75
CA SER A 932 -2.23 -26.34 -24.14
C SER A 932 -3.73 -26.64 -23.93
N CYS A 933 -4.48 -25.65 -23.44
CA CYS A 933 -5.90 -25.82 -23.17
C CYS A 933 -6.78 -25.80 -24.43
N TYR A 934 -6.45 -25.01 -25.45
CA TYR A 934 -7.19 -25.07 -26.73
C TYR A 934 -7.07 -26.44 -27.39
N SER A 935 -5.92 -27.10 -27.27
CA SER A 935 -5.76 -28.51 -27.70
C SER A 935 -6.74 -29.43 -26.96
N SER A 936 -6.90 -29.28 -25.64
CA SER A 936 -7.82 -30.09 -24.83
C SER A 936 -9.31 -29.76 -25.05
N VAL A 937 -9.68 -28.49 -25.25
CA VAL A 937 -11.06 -28.05 -25.47
C VAL A 937 -11.53 -28.41 -26.89
N THR A 938 -10.65 -28.34 -27.89
CA THR A 938 -10.97 -28.78 -29.26
C THR A 938 -11.16 -30.31 -29.33
N LEU A 939 -10.48 -31.08 -28.47
CA LEU A 939 -10.65 -32.52 -28.30
C LEU A 939 -11.92 -32.94 -27.52
N LEU A 940 -12.56 -32.00 -26.84
CA LEU A 940 -13.82 -32.19 -26.08
C LEU A 940 -15.05 -31.67 -26.84
N LEU A 941 -14.86 -30.80 -27.84
CA LEU A 941 -15.90 -30.26 -28.72
C LEU A 941 -15.94 -30.93 -30.11
N LEU A 942 -14.95 -31.78 -30.44
CA LEU A 942 -14.99 -32.79 -31.51
C LEU A 942 -15.37 -34.14 -30.89
#